data_AF-A0A938XS65-F1
#
_entry.id   AF-A0A938XS65-F1
#
_cell.length_a   1.000
_cell.length_b   1.000
_cell.length_c   1.000
_cell.angle_alpha   90.00
_cell.angle_beta   90.00
_cell.angle_gamma   90.00
#
_symmetry.space_group_name_H-M   'P 1'
#
loop_
_entity.id
_entity.type
_entity.pdbx_description
1 polymer ?
#
loop_
_entity_poly.entity_id
_entity_poly.type
_entity_poly.pdbx_seq_one_letter_code
_entity_poly.pdbx_strand_id
1 'polypeptide(L)'
;MNQKRNIYFILLLTIILISFNSGIINAASNSNQLNLQPPAFNSKIAVVSFLIILILVLFIWEPIPIGIISLSIPVMLASLHNWTKVSTDQALSGFSNNATVTVMAMFVLSRGIQNSGAVQILGSKIESFVGNNQKKQVGTIAGLTGLTASAINNTPVVAAFVPMVTNLARRTNVSPSKLLIPLSYASMLGGTMTLLGTSTNILASEVSMRLINHPFGMFEFTKLGIIAFGVGLIYLMTLGYYLTPERITSEDQDLMEGYEMEKFLTEVEIKENSPLLGQSIGEVFKEADEDLDIVQITRAEEQFMEPLNVKTIRAGDHLVIRANRTTLLDFVDTKGIKLLPDIQVSQNKLEDSVQGQKVVELVISDNSFIAGQTINDVHFLERYNASLLAIRHGERITHNQLKDFTLRSGDVLLLLVTESTLDRLENNENFIIEEESSELPDYKKSDIFLGLTIVGAVITLASLNIVSISIATLGGVIAMVASKLVEPKEIYEAINWEVFFLLAGLIPLGVAIEQTGTAKFIAQQLLRATGVFPPVFILSLFYLFTAVLTSVISNNASVVLMIPVAVGAANQIGANPFAFVLAVTFAASSAFLSPIGYQTNLMIYGPGGYKFKDFIVVGTPLLLILSFIIPVFIALFWGI
;
A
#
# COMPACT_ATOMS: atom_id res chain seq x y z
N MET A 1 5.17 -17.57 -12.62
CA MET A 1 3.87 -17.33 -13.29
C MET A 1 3.77 -15.99 -14.05
N ASN A 2 4.53 -14.95 -13.69
CA ASN A 2 4.47 -13.62 -14.34
C ASN A 2 4.90 -13.56 -15.82
N GLN A 3 5.88 -14.38 -16.24
CA GLN A 3 6.42 -14.31 -17.61
C GLN A 3 5.40 -14.70 -18.70
N LYS A 4 4.56 -15.71 -18.47
CA LYS A 4 3.58 -16.16 -19.48
C LYS A 4 2.43 -15.15 -19.66
N ARG A 5 2.04 -14.43 -18.62
CA ARG A 5 0.95 -13.44 -18.67
C ARG A 5 1.35 -12.19 -19.49
N ASN A 6 2.60 -11.77 -19.38
CA ASN A 6 3.15 -10.68 -20.19
C ASN A 6 3.22 -11.05 -21.68
N ILE A 7 3.50 -12.31 -22.03
CA ILE A 7 3.55 -12.76 -23.43
C ILE A 7 2.18 -12.67 -24.11
N TYR A 8 1.09 -13.09 -23.45
CA TYR A 8 -0.26 -12.97 -24.02
C TYR A 8 -0.70 -11.51 -24.18
N PHE A 9 -0.30 -10.65 -23.24
CA PHE A 9 -0.56 -9.21 -23.31
C PHE A 9 0.22 -8.55 -24.45
N ILE A 10 1.49 -8.92 -24.64
CA ILE A 10 2.32 -8.50 -25.78
C ILE A 10 1.72 -8.99 -27.09
N LEU A 11 1.24 -10.23 -27.16
CA LEU A 11 0.59 -10.75 -28.36
C LEU A 11 -0.66 -9.93 -28.70
N LEU A 12 -1.48 -9.61 -27.70
CA LEU A 12 -2.68 -8.79 -27.89
C LEU A 12 -2.34 -7.37 -28.36
N LEU A 13 -1.35 -6.72 -27.74
CA LEU A 13 -0.90 -5.38 -28.10
C LEU A 13 -0.27 -5.35 -29.51
N THR A 14 0.50 -6.39 -29.84
CA THR A 14 1.14 -6.55 -31.16
C THR A 14 0.08 -6.85 -32.22
N ILE A 15 -0.95 -7.65 -31.91
CA ILE A 15 -2.09 -7.87 -32.80
C ILE A 15 -2.87 -6.58 -33.02
N ILE A 16 -3.06 -5.74 -31.99
CA ILE A 16 -3.71 -4.43 -32.12
C ILE A 16 -2.87 -3.50 -33.00
N LEU A 17 -1.56 -3.40 -32.75
CA LEU A 17 -0.63 -2.59 -33.56
C LEU A 17 -0.54 -3.08 -35.02
N ILE A 18 -0.54 -4.40 -35.25
CA ILE A 18 -0.55 -5.00 -36.58
C ILE A 18 -1.92 -4.80 -37.26
N SER A 19 -3.03 -4.90 -36.52
CA SER A 19 -4.38 -4.68 -37.07
C SER A 19 -4.58 -3.24 -37.52
N PHE A 20 -4.02 -2.28 -36.77
CA PHE A 20 -3.87 -0.89 -37.19
C PHE A 20 -3.04 -0.76 -38.48
N ASN A 21 -1.93 -1.51 -38.60
CA ASN A 21 -1.08 -1.50 -39.80
C ASN A 21 -1.76 -2.10 -41.05
N SER A 22 -2.57 -3.15 -40.91
CA SER A 22 -3.33 -3.74 -42.03
C SER A 22 -4.47 -2.84 -42.53
N GLY A 23 -5.05 -2.00 -41.67
CA GLY A 23 -6.00 -0.97 -42.08
C GLY A 23 -5.37 0.17 -42.89
N ILE A 24 -4.09 0.49 -42.59
CA ILE A 24 -3.29 1.53 -43.25
C ILE A 24 -2.99 1.20 -44.73
N ILE A 25 -2.84 -0.09 -45.08
CA ILE A 25 -2.49 -0.50 -46.46
C ILE A 25 -3.71 -0.40 -47.41
N ASN A 26 -4.93 -0.61 -46.90
CA ASN A 26 -6.14 -0.58 -47.74
C ASN A 26 -6.70 0.85 -47.95
N ALA A 27 -6.51 1.77 -47.00
CA ALA A 27 -7.02 3.14 -47.08
C ALA A 27 -6.16 4.08 -47.94
N ALA A 28 -4.90 3.72 -48.23
CA ALA A 28 -3.96 4.54 -49.01
C ALA A 28 -4.31 4.68 -50.51
N SER A 29 -5.38 4.03 -50.99
CA SER A 29 -5.80 4.09 -52.40
C SER A 29 -6.72 5.28 -52.72
N ASN A 30 -7.31 5.96 -51.73
CA ASN A 30 -8.32 6.99 -51.97
C ASN A 30 -8.25 8.16 -50.97
N SER A 31 -7.42 9.18 -51.23
CA SER A 31 -7.73 10.56 -50.79
C SER A 31 -6.79 11.58 -51.43
N ASN A 32 -7.33 12.37 -52.36
CA ASN A 32 -6.81 13.68 -52.73
C ASN A 32 -7.40 14.74 -51.77
N GLN A 33 -6.61 15.80 -51.52
CA GLN A 33 -6.94 17.08 -50.84
C GLN A 33 -6.62 17.23 -49.35
N LEU A 34 -5.45 17.82 -49.05
CA LEU A 34 -5.30 19.14 -48.40
C LEU A 34 -3.80 19.53 -48.43
N ASN A 35 -3.49 20.69 -49.04
CA ASN A 35 -2.14 21.23 -49.25
C ASN A 35 -1.50 21.77 -47.95
N LEU A 36 -1.15 20.88 -47.05
CA LEU A 36 -0.03 21.07 -46.12
C LEU A 36 0.90 19.89 -46.39
N GLN A 37 1.97 20.08 -47.17
CA GLN A 37 2.93 19.01 -47.39
C GLN A 37 3.47 18.55 -46.01
N PRO A 38 3.18 17.30 -45.59
CA PRO A 38 3.64 16.80 -44.32
C PRO A 38 5.18 16.73 -44.32
N PRO A 39 5.87 16.87 -43.18
CA PRO A 39 7.27 16.52 -43.12
C PRO A 39 7.40 15.05 -43.56
N ALA A 40 8.08 14.82 -44.67
CA ALA A 40 8.34 13.47 -45.15
C ALA A 40 9.06 12.67 -44.06
N PHE A 41 8.68 11.40 -43.90
CA PHE A 41 9.37 10.49 -42.99
C PHE A 41 10.86 10.54 -43.27
N ASN A 42 11.65 10.82 -42.24
CA ASN A 42 13.09 11.04 -42.36
C ASN A 42 13.82 10.33 -41.23
N SER A 43 15.16 10.27 -41.32
CA SER A 43 15.99 9.56 -40.35
C SER A 43 15.84 10.08 -38.91
N LYS A 44 15.51 11.36 -38.71
CA LYS A 44 15.29 11.95 -37.38
C LYS A 44 14.01 11.42 -36.75
N ILE A 45 12.92 11.40 -37.52
CA ILE A 45 11.63 10.83 -37.12
C ILE A 45 11.78 9.34 -36.85
N ALA A 46 12.52 8.61 -37.69
CA ALA A 46 12.76 7.17 -37.52
C ALA A 46 13.48 6.85 -36.21
N VAL A 47 14.57 7.57 -35.91
CA VAL A 47 15.34 7.37 -34.66
C VAL A 47 14.49 7.72 -33.44
N VAL A 48 13.84 8.88 -33.41
CA VAL A 48 13.00 9.26 -32.25
C VAL A 48 11.83 8.30 -32.07
N SER A 49 11.17 7.85 -33.14
CA SER A 49 10.10 6.86 -33.07
C SER A 49 10.60 5.50 -32.55
N PHE A 50 11.80 5.06 -32.98
CA PHE A 50 12.43 3.85 -32.46
C PHE A 50 12.73 3.98 -30.96
N LEU A 51 13.30 5.12 -30.52
CA LEU A 51 13.57 5.36 -29.10
C LEU A 51 12.28 5.34 -28.27
N ILE A 52 11.20 5.95 -28.76
CA ILE A 52 9.89 5.93 -28.10
C ILE A 52 9.40 4.48 -27.96
N ILE A 53 9.41 3.70 -29.05
CA ILE A 53 8.97 2.30 -29.02
C ILE A 53 9.84 1.48 -28.06
N LEU A 54 11.16 1.66 -28.08
CA LEU A 54 12.09 1.00 -27.18
C LEU A 54 11.80 1.33 -25.72
N ILE A 55 11.62 2.62 -25.39
CA ILE A 55 11.28 3.07 -24.03
C ILE A 55 9.93 2.49 -23.59
N LEU A 56 8.92 2.49 -24.45
CA LEU A 56 7.61 1.90 -24.14
C LEU A 56 7.74 0.39 -23.89
N VAL A 57 8.53 -0.34 -24.69
CA VAL A 57 8.79 -1.77 -24.47
C VAL A 57 9.52 -1.99 -23.14
N LEU A 58 10.51 -1.16 -22.81
CA LEU A 58 11.23 -1.25 -21.54
C LEU A 58 10.33 -0.93 -20.35
N PHE A 59 9.44 0.05 -20.45
CA PHE A 59 8.44 0.36 -19.41
C PHE A 59 7.37 -0.71 -19.27
N ILE A 60 7.05 -1.46 -20.32
CA ILE A 60 6.10 -2.60 -20.23
C ILE A 60 6.80 -3.83 -19.65
N TRP A 61 8.05 -4.07 -20.02
CA TRP A 61 8.81 -5.23 -19.56
C TRP A 61 9.33 -5.02 -18.13
N GLU A 62 9.64 -3.78 -17.74
CA GLU A 62 10.19 -3.42 -16.42
C GLU A 62 11.34 -4.35 -15.98
N PRO A 63 12.40 -4.56 -16.79
CA PRO A 63 13.52 -5.43 -16.38
C PRO A 63 14.29 -4.88 -15.16
N ILE A 64 14.18 -3.57 -14.94
CA ILE A 64 14.69 -2.80 -13.80
C ILE A 64 13.67 -1.70 -13.46
N PRO A 65 13.73 -1.04 -12.29
CA PRO A 65 12.81 0.03 -11.92
C PRO A 65 12.69 1.14 -12.97
N ILE A 66 11.48 1.65 -13.17
CA ILE A 66 11.13 2.54 -14.30
C ILE A 66 11.88 3.87 -14.18
N GLY A 67 12.14 4.33 -12.95
CA GLY A 67 12.99 5.49 -12.70
C GLY A 67 14.41 5.31 -13.28
N ILE A 68 14.99 4.11 -13.17
CA ILE A 68 16.32 3.81 -13.74
C ILE A 68 16.24 3.73 -15.27
N ILE A 69 15.20 3.09 -15.82
CA ILE A 69 14.98 3.09 -17.28
C ILE A 69 14.89 4.52 -17.80
N SER A 70 14.24 5.41 -17.04
CA SER A 70 14.07 6.82 -17.43
C SER A 70 15.38 7.60 -17.45
N LEU A 71 16.39 7.23 -16.64
CA LEU A 71 17.73 7.81 -16.72
C LEU A 71 18.47 7.46 -18.02
N SER A 72 18.10 6.36 -18.69
CA SER A 72 18.69 6.03 -19.99
C SER A 72 18.26 6.99 -21.10
N ILE A 73 17.08 7.61 -20.97
CA ILE A 73 16.49 8.51 -21.96
C ILE A 73 17.40 9.72 -22.26
N PRO A 74 17.81 10.55 -21.28
CA PRO A 74 18.68 11.68 -21.55
C PRO A 74 20.03 11.24 -22.13
N VAL A 75 20.57 10.09 -21.69
CA VAL A 75 21.81 9.52 -22.22
C VAL A 75 21.66 9.16 -23.70
N MET A 76 20.58 8.47 -24.06
CA MET A 76 20.29 8.07 -25.44
C MET A 76 20.03 9.27 -26.34
N LEU A 77 19.28 10.27 -25.84
CA LEU A 77 18.97 11.48 -26.61
C LEU A 77 20.19 12.35 -26.86
N ALA A 78 21.04 12.56 -25.85
CA ALA A 78 22.29 13.30 -25.99
C ALA A 78 23.29 12.57 -26.89
N SER A 79 23.42 11.25 -26.73
CA SER A 79 24.31 10.41 -27.54
C SER A 79 23.90 10.37 -29.02
N LEU A 80 22.60 10.51 -29.30
CA LEU A 80 22.03 10.54 -30.64
C LEU A 80 21.68 11.98 -31.10
N HIS A 81 22.33 13.00 -30.54
CA HIS A 81 22.06 14.42 -30.82
C HIS A 81 21.93 14.76 -32.32
N ASN A 82 22.76 14.15 -33.17
CA ASN A 82 22.74 14.36 -34.62
C ASN A 82 21.36 14.05 -35.26
N TRP A 83 20.60 13.12 -34.68
CA TRP A 83 19.26 12.75 -35.13
C TRP A 83 18.17 13.37 -34.27
N THR A 84 18.34 13.36 -32.95
CA THR A 84 17.32 13.83 -31.98
C THR A 84 17.25 15.35 -31.89
N LYS A 85 18.33 16.05 -32.27
CA LYS A 85 18.57 17.49 -32.11
C LYS A 85 18.61 18.00 -30.66
N VAL A 86 18.52 17.11 -29.68
CA VAL A 86 18.48 17.45 -28.25
C VAL A 86 19.89 17.73 -27.74
N SER A 87 20.21 18.98 -27.38
CA SER A 87 21.51 19.31 -26.77
C SER A 87 21.70 18.67 -25.38
N THR A 88 22.91 18.65 -24.84
CA THR A 88 23.16 18.14 -23.48
C THR A 88 22.33 18.89 -22.43
N ASP A 89 22.22 20.21 -22.54
CA ASP A 89 21.40 21.01 -21.62
C ASP A 89 19.91 20.65 -21.73
N GLN A 90 19.42 20.41 -22.95
CA GLN A 90 18.06 19.94 -23.17
C GLN A 90 17.84 18.51 -22.67
N ALA A 91 18.87 17.66 -22.77
CA ALA A 91 18.87 16.32 -22.21
C ALA A 91 18.84 16.33 -20.67
N LEU A 92 19.40 17.34 -20.02
CA LEU A 92 19.36 17.48 -18.56
C LEU A 92 18.21 18.37 -18.06
N SER A 93 17.47 19.02 -18.96
CA SER A 93 16.40 19.96 -18.63
C SER A 93 15.31 19.40 -17.74
N GLY A 94 15.13 18.07 -17.72
CA GLY A 94 14.13 17.44 -16.88
C GLY A 94 14.43 17.47 -15.39
N PHE A 95 15.71 17.56 -15.01
CA PHE A 95 16.11 17.66 -13.60
C PHE A 95 15.80 19.02 -12.98
N SER A 96 15.73 20.08 -13.79
CA SER A 96 15.42 21.45 -13.35
C SER A 96 13.99 21.88 -13.68
N ASN A 97 13.15 20.98 -14.19
CA ASN A 97 11.77 21.29 -14.53
C ASN A 97 10.90 21.50 -13.28
N ASN A 98 9.96 22.45 -13.38
CA ASN A 98 9.05 22.80 -12.30
C ASN A 98 8.25 21.61 -11.77
N ALA A 99 7.68 20.77 -12.63
CA ALA A 99 6.89 19.61 -12.20
C ALA A 99 7.76 18.59 -11.43
N THR A 100 8.97 18.31 -11.90
CA THR A 100 9.94 17.43 -11.22
C THR A 100 10.26 17.95 -9.81
N VAL A 101 10.53 19.25 -9.68
CA VAL A 101 10.82 19.90 -8.39
C VAL A 101 9.61 19.90 -7.46
N THR A 102 8.41 20.19 -7.99
CA THR A 102 7.16 20.16 -7.22
C THR A 102 6.88 18.79 -6.63
N VAL A 103 7.01 17.72 -7.42
CA VAL A 103 6.76 16.35 -6.94
C VAL A 103 7.74 15.97 -5.83
N MET A 104 9.02 16.30 -5.99
CA MET A 104 10.03 16.08 -4.93
C MET A 104 9.63 16.81 -3.64
N ALA A 105 9.33 18.11 -3.72
CA ALA A 105 8.98 18.92 -2.57
C ALA A 105 7.69 18.43 -1.88
N MET A 106 6.72 17.93 -2.64
CA MET A 106 5.48 17.39 -2.08
C MET A 106 5.67 16.12 -1.27
N PHE A 107 6.61 15.25 -1.64
CA PHE A 107 6.93 14.08 -0.82
C PHE A 107 7.41 14.51 0.57
N VAL A 108 8.25 15.55 0.63
CA VAL A 108 8.75 16.11 1.89
C VAL A 108 7.64 16.83 2.67
N LEU A 109 6.80 17.63 2.01
CA LEU A 109 5.62 18.25 2.64
C LEU A 109 4.68 17.19 3.23
N SER A 110 4.50 16.08 2.52
CA SER A 110 3.67 14.99 2.99
C SER A 110 4.27 14.31 4.22
N ARG A 111 5.59 14.14 4.28
CA ARG A 111 6.28 13.64 5.49
C ARG A 111 6.06 14.60 6.66
N GLY A 112 6.16 15.91 6.43
CA GLY A 112 5.90 16.92 7.47
C GLY A 112 4.47 16.87 8.03
N ILE A 113 3.47 16.63 7.18
CA ILE A 113 2.10 16.43 7.66
C ILE A 113 1.96 15.13 8.47
N GLN A 114 2.59 14.03 8.07
CA GLN A 114 2.58 12.80 8.86
C GLN A 114 3.21 13.02 10.23
N ASN A 115 4.40 13.62 10.27
CA ASN A 115 5.14 13.91 11.50
C ASN A 115 4.37 14.87 12.42
N SER A 116 3.57 15.79 11.85
CA SER A 116 2.73 16.69 12.65
C SER A 116 1.65 15.97 13.45
N GLY A 117 1.27 14.73 13.09
CA GLY A 117 0.16 14.00 13.73
C GLY A 117 -1.23 14.35 13.19
N ALA A 118 -1.33 15.21 12.17
CA ALA A 118 -2.61 15.66 11.64
C ALA A 118 -3.46 14.49 11.13
N VAL A 119 -2.80 13.51 10.52
CA VAL A 119 -3.44 12.34 9.92
C VAL A 119 -3.97 11.40 11.02
N GLN A 120 -3.23 11.24 12.12
CA GLN A 120 -3.56 10.37 13.25
C GLN A 120 -4.68 10.96 14.12
N ILE A 121 -4.68 12.27 14.38
CA ILE A 121 -5.79 12.94 15.12
C ILE A 121 -7.10 12.91 14.34
N LEU A 122 -7.05 13.02 13.01
CA LEU A 122 -8.25 12.84 12.19
C LEU A 122 -8.83 11.44 12.37
N GLY A 123 -7.97 10.43 12.55
CA GLY A 123 -8.35 9.05 12.86
C GLY A 123 -8.95 8.87 14.26
N SER A 124 -8.31 9.36 15.32
CA SER A 124 -8.80 9.15 16.70
C SER A 124 -10.13 9.83 17.00
N LYS A 125 -10.47 10.93 16.32
CA LYS A 125 -11.80 11.55 16.44
C LYS A 125 -12.94 10.70 15.85
N ILE A 126 -12.66 9.83 14.88
CA ILE A 126 -13.65 8.93 14.25
C ILE A 126 -14.24 7.98 15.28
N GLU A 127 -13.38 7.51 16.18
CA GLU A 127 -13.68 6.49 17.18
C GLU A 127 -14.86 6.90 18.08
N SER A 128 -14.94 8.18 18.46
CA SER A 128 -16.04 8.73 19.27
C SER A 128 -17.34 8.95 18.50
N PHE A 129 -17.27 9.13 17.17
CA PHE A 129 -18.43 9.55 16.36
C PHE A 129 -19.18 8.38 15.74
N VAL A 130 -18.49 7.30 15.42
CA VAL A 130 -19.02 6.27 14.52
C VAL A 130 -19.75 5.13 15.24
N GLY A 131 -19.32 4.76 16.45
CA GLY A 131 -19.90 3.65 17.20
C GLY A 131 -19.87 2.32 16.43
N ASN A 132 -20.85 1.44 16.69
CA ASN A 132 -20.90 0.07 16.13
C ASN A 132 -21.59 -0.04 14.76
N ASN A 133 -21.93 1.07 14.10
CA ASN A 133 -22.60 1.01 12.79
C ASN A 133 -21.56 0.90 11.66
N GLN A 134 -21.39 -0.32 11.14
CA GLN A 134 -20.41 -0.62 10.10
C GLN A 134 -20.54 0.24 8.83
N LYS A 135 -21.76 0.57 8.37
CA LYS A 135 -21.94 1.46 7.20
C LYS A 135 -21.50 2.88 7.51
N LYS A 136 -21.72 3.35 8.73
CA LYS A 136 -21.22 4.64 9.21
C LYS A 136 -19.68 4.63 9.28
N GLN A 137 -19.07 3.51 9.71
CA GLN A 137 -17.61 3.32 9.69
C GLN A 137 -17.05 3.42 8.28
N VAL A 138 -17.58 2.65 7.34
CA VAL A 138 -17.17 2.70 5.93
C VAL A 138 -17.29 4.12 5.38
N GLY A 139 -18.45 4.77 5.57
CA GLY A 139 -18.68 6.13 5.07
C GLY A 139 -17.74 7.17 5.67
N THR A 140 -17.50 7.12 6.98
CA THR A 140 -16.61 8.07 7.66
C THR A 140 -15.15 7.85 7.29
N ILE A 141 -14.68 6.60 7.26
CA ILE A 141 -13.30 6.26 6.86
C ILE A 141 -13.06 6.66 5.41
N ALA A 142 -13.93 6.23 4.48
CA ALA A 142 -13.81 6.57 3.07
C ALA A 142 -13.89 8.09 2.85
N GLY A 143 -14.83 8.76 3.52
CA GLY A 143 -14.99 10.21 3.48
C GLY A 143 -13.72 10.95 3.89
N LEU A 144 -13.20 10.66 5.08
CA LEU A 144 -12.02 11.34 5.62
C LEU A 144 -10.78 11.06 4.79
N THR A 145 -10.55 9.80 4.45
CA THR A 145 -9.32 9.39 3.75
C THR A 145 -9.26 9.93 2.34
N GLY A 146 -10.39 9.96 1.62
CA GLY A 146 -10.46 10.61 0.32
C GLY A 146 -10.30 12.13 0.39
N LEU A 147 -10.89 12.79 1.39
CA LEU A 147 -10.70 14.23 1.56
C LEU A 147 -9.25 14.57 1.94
N THR A 148 -8.62 13.80 2.83
CA THR A 148 -7.20 13.99 3.17
C THR A 148 -6.31 13.72 1.95
N ALA A 149 -6.60 12.67 1.18
CA ALA A 149 -5.91 12.33 -0.06
C ALA A 149 -6.09 13.38 -1.16
N SER A 150 -7.11 14.23 -1.09
CA SER A 150 -7.26 15.35 -2.02
C SER A 150 -6.26 16.48 -1.80
N ALA A 151 -5.67 16.57 -0.60
CA ALA A 151 -4.73 17.61 -0.25
C ALA A 151 -3.27 17.10 -0.23
N ILE A 152 -3.07 15.80 -0.05
CA ILE A 152 -1.77 15.16 0.19
C ILE A 152 -1.73 13.83 -0.56
N ASN A 153 -0.53 13.38 -0.96
CA ASN A 153 -0.33 12.08 -1.62
C ASN A 153 -0.97 10.90 -0.84
N ASN A 154 -1.59 9.98 -1.59
CA ASN A 154 -2.35 8.83 -1.07
C ASN A 154 -1.55 7.90 -0.13
N THR A 155 -0.31 7.55 -0.47
CA THR A 155 0.52 6.57 0.27
C THR A 155 0.67 6.92 1.76
N PRO A 156 1.15 8.13 2.11
CA PRO A 156 1.08 8.74 3.45
C PRO A 156 -0.23 8.56 4.21
N VAL A 157 -1.34 8.84 3.54
CA VAL A 157 -2.67 8.82 4.14
C VAL A 157 -3.03 7.39 4.49
N VAL A 158 -2.90 6.46 3.53
CA VAL A 158 -3.25 5.06 3.77
C VAL A 158 -2.34 4.43 4.82
N ALA A 159 -1.03 4.67 4.78
CA ALA A 159 -0.09 4.15 5.78
C ALA A 159 -0.45 4.57 7.21
N ALA A 160 -0.86 5.82 7.42
CA ALA A 160 -1.27 6.30 8.75
C ALA A 160 -2.66 5.81 9.17
N PHE A 161 -3.57 5.61 8.22
CA PHE A 161 -4.94 5.18 8.50
C PHE A 161 -5.07 3.66 8.66
N VAL A 162 -4.22 2.84 8.04
CA VAL A 162 -4.24 1.37 8.19
C VAL A 162 -4.25 0.92 9.66
N PRO A 163 -3.25 1.29 10.50
CA PRO A 163 -3.23 0.84 11.89
C PRO A 163 -4.44 1.36 12.68
N MET A 164 -4.87 2.61 12.43
CA MET A 164 -6.06 3.18 13.07
C MET A 164 -7.35 2.45 12.68
N VAL A 165 -7.53 2.13 11.40
CA VAL A 165 -8.70 1.40 10.90
C VAL A 165 -8.71 -0.03 11.42
N THR A 166 -7.56 -0.70 11.49
CA THR A 166 -7.43 -2.04 12.07
C THR A 166 -7.79 -2.03 13.56
N ASN A 167 -7.29 -1.06 14.33
CA ASN A 167 -7.64 -0.90 15.75
C ASN A 167 -9.13 -0.61 15.95
N LEU A 168 -9.73 0.26 15.13
CA LEU A 168 -11.17 0.56 15.17
C LEU A 168 -12.00 -0.68 14.84
N ALA A 169 -11.58 -1.45 13.84
CA ALA A 169 -12.22 -2.69 13.44
C ALA A 169 -12.26 -3.68 14.61
N ARG A 170 -11.12 -3.89 15.28
CA ARG A 170 -11.02 -4.72 16.49
C ARG A 170 -11.95 -4.23 17.60
N ARG A 171 -11.84 -2.96 18.01
CA ARG A 171 -12.64 -2.40 19.13
C ARG A 171 -14.14 -2.43 18.87
N THR A 172 -14.58 -2.36 17.62
CA THR A 172 -16.00 -2.38 17.25
C THR A 172 -16.48 -3.75 16.79
N ASN A 173 -15.64 -4.77 16.94
CA ASN A 173 -15.93 -6.16 16.57
C ASN A 173 -16.35 -6.32 15.10
N VAL A 174 -15.66 -5.60 14.20
CA VAL A 174 -15.85 -5.64 12.76
C VAL A 174 -14.57 -6.15 12.12
N SER A 175 -14.68 -6.96 11.07
CA SER A 175 -13.50 -7.38 10.31
C SER A 175 -12.74 -6.19 9.69
N PRO A 176 -11.41 -6.05 9.89
CA PRO A 176 -10.59 -5.04 9.21
C PRO A 176 -10.75 -5.07 7.69
N SER A 177 -10.92 -6.27 7.14
CA SER A 177 -11.17 -6.51 5.71
C SER A 177 -12.45 -5.83 5.17
N LYS A 178 -13.38 -5.40 6.02
CA LYS A 178 -14.55 -4.63 5.60
C LYS A 178 -14.30 -3.14 5.48
N LEU A 179 -13.21 -2.63 6.08
CA LEU A 179 -12.90 -1.21 6.18
C LEU A 179 -11.69 -0.80 5.33
N LEU A 180 -10.74 -1.71 5.12
CA LEU A 180 -9.46 -1.40 4.48
C LEU A 180 -9.55 -1.21 2.94
N ILE A 181 -10.38 -1.96 2.20
CA ILE A 181 -10.64 -1.67 0.77
C ILE A 181 -11.32 -0.31 0.60
N PRO A 182 -12.40 0.01 1.35
CA PRO A 182 -12.99 1.35 1.30
C PRO A 182 -11.99 2.47 1.60
N LEU A 183 -11.12 2.28 2.58
CA LEU A 183 -10.00 3.20 2.87
C LEU A 183 -9.12 3.45 1.63
N SER A 184 -8.60 2.39 1.01
CA SER A 184 -7.68 2.55 -0.13
C SER A 184 -8.37 3.13 -1.35
N TYR A 185 -9.55 2.61 -1.72
CA TYR A 185 -10.26 3.08 -2.92
C TYR A 185 -10.72 4.53 -2.78
N ALA A 186 -11.18 4.93 -1.59
CA ALA A 186 -11.57 6.31 -1.33
C ALA A 186 -10.37 7.25 -1.35
N SER A 187 -9.21 6.84 -0.83
CA SER A 187 -7.96 7.60 -0.96
C SER A 187 -7.57 7.77 -2.43
N MET A 188 -7.61 6.71 -3.24
CA MET A 188 -7.32 6.78 -4.68
C MET A 188 -8.24 7.75 -5.43
N LEU A 189 -9.55 7.66 -5.19
CA LEU A 189 -10.53 8.57 -5.79
C LEU A 189 -10.37 10.00 -5.28
N GLY A 190 -10.10 10.17 -3.99
CA GLY A 190 -9.86 11.46 -3.37
C GLY A 190 -8.63 12.18 -3.97
N GLY A 191 -7.57 11.43 -4.26
CA GLY A 191 -6.38 11.91 -4.95
C GLY A 191 -6.65 12.46 -6.36
N THR A 192 -7.80 12.15 -6.97
CA THR A 192 -8.22 12.72 -8.27
C THR A 192 -8.96 14.06 -8.16
N MET A 193 -9.13 14.62 -6.95
CA MET A 193 -9.85 15.89 -6.76
C MET A 193 -8.99 17.14 -6.98
N THR A 194 -7.66 17.05 -6.81
CA THR A 194 -6.77 18.21 -7.02
C THR A 194 -5.49 17.79 -7.74
N LEU A 195 -4.76 18.76 -8.28
CA LEU A 195 -3.43 18.51 -8.86
C LEU A 195 -2.46 17.90 -7.84
N LEU A 196 -2.55 18.29 -6.56
CA LEU A 196 -1.67 17.81 -5.49
C LEU A 196 -2.06 16.45 -4.91
N GLY A 197 -3.26 15.95 -5.18
CA GLY A 197 -3.75 14.73 -4.55
C GLY A 197 -2.93 13.47 -4.88
N THR A 198 -2.31 13.42 -6.06
CA THR A 198 -1.38 12.34 -6.41
C THR A 198 -0.30 12.81 -7.39
N SER A 199 0.89 12.22 -7.26
CA SER A 199 2.01 12.43 -8.18
C SER A 199 1.66 12.11 -9.64
N THR A 200 0.71 11.20 -9.86
CA THR A 200 0.18 10.85 -11.18
C THR A 200 -0.48 12.05 -11.88
N ASN A 201 -1.17 12.94 -11.15
CA ASN A 201 -1.81 14.13 -11.72
C ASN A 201 -0.79 15.16 -12.18
N ILE A 202 0.31 15.31 -11.44
CA ILE A 202 1.39 16.25 -11.78
C ILE A 202 2.16 15.77 -13.00
N LEU A 203 2.43 14.46 -13.05
CA LEU A 203 3.01 13.83 -14.23
C LEU A 203 2.09 13.99 -15.44
N ALA A 204 0.78 13.76 -15.29
CA ALA A 204 -0.18 13.96 -16.37
C ALA A 204 -0.25 15.42 -16.85
N SER A 205 -0.23 16.39 -15.91
CA SER A 205 -0.18 17.83 -16.19
C SER A 205 1.05 18.19 -17.03
N GLU A 206 2.21 17.64 -16.69
CA GLU A 206 3.46 17.89 -17.40
C GLU A 206 3.45 17.26 -18.81
N VAL A 207 2.93 16.04 -18.95
CA VAL A 207 2.77 15.42 -20.28
C VAL A 207 1.76 16.20 -21.13
N SER A 208 0.66 16.68 -20.52
CA SER A 208 -0.34 17.53 -21.17
C SER A 208 0.24 18.86 -21.65
N MET A 209 1.02 19.54 -20.81
CA MET A 209 1.73 20.77 -21.17
C MET A 209 2.58 20.55 -22.44
N ARG A 210 3.31 19.45 -22.53
CA ARG A 210 4.17 19.21 -23.70
C ARG A 210 3.44 18.85 -24.96
N LEU A 211 2.41 18.02 -24.85
CA LEU A 211 1.73 17.49 -26.03
C LEU A 211 0.73 18.48 -26.60
N ILE A 212 0.08 19.27 -25.74
CA ILE A 212 -1.05 20.13 -26.13
C ILE A 212 -0.98 21.54 -25.54
N ASN A 213 0.14 21.92 -24.92
CA ASN A 213 0.36 23.24 -24.32
C ASN A 213 -0.67 23.62 -23.24
N HIS A 214 -1.17 22.63 -22.50
CA HIS A 214 -2.18 22.81 -21.45
C HIS A 214 -1.75 22.13 -20.15
N PRO A 215 -1.00 22.82 -19.26
CA PRO A 215 -0.79 22.33 -17.89
C PRO A 215 -2.10 22.41 -17.10
N PHE A 216 -2.31 21.49 -16.16
CA PHE A 216 -3.48 21.51 -15.29
C PHE A 216 -3.41 22.65 -14.28
N GLY A 217 -4.51 23.40 -14.14
CA GLY A 217 -4.73 24.25 -12.98
C GLY A 217 -4.98 23.41 -11.70
N MET A 218 -4.68 23.98 -10.53
CA MET A 218 -4.81 23.29 -9.22
C MET A 218 -6.18 22.61 -9.03
N PHE A 219 -7.25 23.32 -9.40
CA PHE A 219 -8.64 22.90 -9.21
C PHE A 219 -9.41 22.68 -10.52
N GLU A 220 -8.70 22.59 -11.65
CA GLU A 220 -9.33 22.61 -12.98
C GLU A 220 -10.29 21.43 -13.18
N PHE A 221 -9.88 20.23 -12.76
CA PHE A 221 -10.68 19.01 -12.85
C PHE A 221 -11.38 18.64 -11.53
N THR A 222 -11.38 19.52 -10.51
CA THR A 222 -11.96 19.22 -9.18
C THR A 222 -13.43 18.86 -9.26
N LYS A 223 -14.21 19.54 -10.12
CA LYS A 223 -15.62 19.20 -10.35
C LYS A 223 -15.81 17.75 -10.81
N LEU A 224 -14.90 17.22 -11.62
CA LEU A 224 -14.92 15.84 -12.08
C LEU A 224 -14.44 14.87 -10.97
N GLY A 225 -13.40 15.26 -10.24
CA GLY A 225 -12.92 14.54 -9.05
C GLY A 225 -13.98 14.36 -7.97
N ILE A 226 -14.76 15.41 -7.67
CA ILE A 226 -15.87 15.34 -6.70
C ILE A 226 -16.93 14.34 -7.16
N ILE A 227 -17.23 14.27 -8.46
CA ILE A 227 -18.17 13.30 -9.02
C ILE A 227 -17.61 11.88 -8.89
N ALA A 228 -16.34 11.66 -9.28
CA ALA A 228 -15.67 10.36 -9.15
C ALA A 228 -15.68 9.87 -7.69
N PHE A 229 -15.31 10.76 -6.77
CA PHE A 229 -15.27 10.51 -5.35
C PHE A 229 -16.67 10.22 -4.77
N GLY A 230 -17.66 11.05 -5.11
CA GLY A 230 -19.04 10.86 -4.66
C GLY A 230 -19.65 9.54 -5.14
N VAL A 231 -19.44 9.19 -6.41
CA VAL A 231 -19.87 7.91 -6.98
C VAL A 231 -19.20 6.73 -6.27
N GLY A 232 -17.88 6.81 -6.07
CA GLY A 232 -17.16 5.77 -5.35
C GLY A 232 -17.57 5.64 -3.89
N LEU A 233 -17.84 6.75 -3.20
CA LEU A 233 -18.32 6.74 -1.82
C LEU A 233 -19.70 6.07 -1.72
N ILE A 234 -20.63 6.44 -2.61
CA ILE A 234 -21.95 5.80 -2.71
C ILE A 234 -21.80 4.31 -3.00
N TYR A 235 -20.93 3.93 -3.94
CA TYR A 235 -20.63 2.54 -4.27
C TYR A 235 -20.12 1.77 -3.05
N LEU A 236 -19.09 2.27 -2.37
CA LEU A 236 -18.47 1.64 -1.21
C LEU A 236 -19.47 1.46 -0.05
N MET A 237 -20.40 2.40 0.13
CA MET A 237 -21.45 2.31 1.16
C MET A 237 -22.63 1.39 0.78
N THR A 238 -22.77 1.04 -0.50
CA THR A 238 -23.89 0.24 -1.02
C THR A 238 -23.43 -1.10 -1.57
N LEU A 239 -23.07 -1.19 -2.84
CA LEU A 239 -22.69 -2.44 -3.50
C LEU A 239 -21.32 -2.94 -3.01
N GLY A 240 -20.34 -2.04 -2.85
CA GLY A 240 -19.03 -2.35 -2.31
C GLY A 240 -19.11 -2.92 -0.88
N TYR A 241 -19.99 -2.41 -0.04
CA TYR A 241 -20.22 -2.91 1.32
C TYR A 241 -20.60 -4.40 1.34
N TYR A 242 -21.46 -4.83 0.42
CA TYR A 242 -21.87 -6.23 0.31
C TYR A 242 -20.82 -7.12 -0.37
N LEU A 243 -20.08 -6.58 -1.35
CA LEU A 243 -19.08 -7.34 -2.11
C LEU A 243 -17.76 -7.51 -1.35
N THR A 244 -17.41 -6.58 -0.47
CA THR A 244 -16.17 -6.63 0.31
C THR A 244 -16.25 -7.85 1.25
N PRO A 245 -15.29 -8.78 1.21
CA PRO A 245 -15.35 -9.99 2.01
C PRO A 245 -15.11 -9.69 3.50
N GLU A 246 -15.51 -10.62 4.34
CA GLU A 246 -15.09 -10.72 5.73
C GLU A 246 -14.04 -11.83 5.80
N ARG A 247 -12.78 -11.46 6.05
CA ARG A 247 -11.62 -12.36 5.99
C ARG A 247 -11.01 -12.66 7.35
N ILE A 248 -11.13 -11.72 8.28
CA ILE A 248 -10.60 -11.80 9.65
C ILE A 248 -11.81 -11.67 10.55
N THR A 249 -12.20 -12.74 11.22
CA THR A 249 -13.34 -12.76 12.13
C THR A 249 -12.88 -12.38 13.54
N SER A 250 -13.85 -12.10 14.41
CA SER A 250 -13.59 -11.84 15.83
C SER A 250 -13.00 -13.05 16.55
N GLU A 251 -13.26 -14.27 16.06
CA GLU A 251 -12.69 -15.52 16.57
C GLU A 251 -11.19 -15.63 16.24
N ASP A 252 -10.75 -15.04 15.11
CA ASP A 252 -9.32 -14.93 14.76
C ASP A 252 -8.54 -13.91 15.63
N GLN A 253 -9.21 -13.18 16.52
CA GLN A 253 -8.60 -12.18 17.41
C GLN A 253 -8.16 -12.76 18.75
N ASP A 254 -8.74 -13.89 19.19
CA ASP A 254 -8.20 -14.62 20.34
C ASP A 254 -7.04 -15.48 19.85
N LEU A 255 -5.82 -15.09 20.19
CA LEU A 255 -4.62 -15.82 19.79
C LEU A 255 -4.65 -17.26 20.33
N MET A 256 -5.37 -17.53 21.42
CA MET A 256 -5.49 -18.89 21.97
C MET A 256 -6.38 -19.76 21.10
N GLU A 257 -7.46 -19.22 20.54
CA GLU A 257 -8.35 -19.93 19.62
C GLU A 257 -7.68 -20.12 18.25
N GLY A 258 -7.05 -19.06 17.71
CA GLY A 258 -6.33 -19.08 16.42
C GLY A 258 -5.10 -20.00 16.40
N TYR A 259 -4.57 -20.37 17.57
CA TYR A 259 -3.54 -21.40 17.72
C TYR A 259 -4.06 -22.71 18.30
N GLU A 260 -5.36 -22.89 18.51
CA GLU A 260 -5.96 -24.10 19.11
C GLU A 260 -5.35 -24.48 20.49
N MET A 261 -4.91 -23.49 21.27
CA MET A 261 -4.23 -23.68 22.56
C MET A 261 -5.10 -24.32 23.63
N GLU A 262 -6.43 -24.25 23.51
CA GLU A 262 -7.40 -24.88 24.41
C GLU A 262 -7.16 -26.39 24.59
N LYS A 263 -6.57 -27.06 23.59
CA LYS A 263 -6.29 -28.49 23.63
C LYS A 263 -5.01 -28.84 24.38
N PHE A 264 -4.16 -27.85 24.65
CA PHE A 264 -2.81 -28.03 25.17
C PHE A 264 -2.59 -27.37 26.51
N LEU A 265 -3.39 -26.37 26.90
CA LEU A 265 -3.29 -25.73 28.20
C LEU A 265 -4.33 -26.29 29.16
N THR A 266 -3.90 -26.69 30.35
CA THR A 266 -4.79 -27.17 31.40
C THR A 266 -4.34 -26.65 32.75
N GLU A 267 -5.31 -26.21 33.56
CA GLU A 267 -5.07 -25.83 34.93
C GLU A 267 -5.21 -27.03 35.88
N VAL A 268 -4.25 -27.15 36.78
CA VAL A 268 -4.24 -28.19 37.79
C VAL A 268 -4.02 -27.62 39.19
N GLU A 269 -4.66 -28.22 40.18
CA GLU A 269 -4.52 -27.85 41.59
C GLU A 269 -3.63 -28.87 42.31
N ILE A 270 -2.65 -28.37 43.06
CA ILE A 270 -1.78 -29.18 43.91
C ILE A 270 -2.45 -29.49 45.24
N LYS A 271 -2.76 -30.76 45.48
CA LYS A 271 -3.37 -31.24 46.73
C LYS A 271 -2.37 -31.25 47.89
N GLU A 272 -2.91 -31.18 49.11
CA GLU A 272 -2.16 -31.27 50.37
C GLU A 272 -1.36 -32.57 50.56
N ASN A 273 -1.71 -33.63 49.83
CA ASN A 273 -1.03 -34.93 49.88
C ASN A 273 -0.19 -35.22 48.63
N SER A 274 0.09 -34.21 47.80
CA SER A 274 0.88 -34.42 46.58
C SER A 274 2.34 -34.77 46.92
N PRO A 275 2.94 -35.78 46.27
CA PRO A 275 4.37 -36.07 46.39
C PRO A 275 5.29 -34.94 45.89
N LEU A 276 4.74 -33.95 45.18
CA LEU A 276 5.49 -32.82 44.63
C LEU A 276 5.74 -31.71 45.66
N LEU A 277 5.10 -31.76 46.82
CA LEU A 277 5.20 -30.71 47.83
C LEU A 277 6.64 -30.52 48.32
N GLY A 278 7.09 -29.26 48.33
CA GLY A 278 8.43 -28.87 48.76
C GLY A 278 9.53 -29.09 47.72
N GLN A 279 9.25 -29.74 46.59
CA GLN A 279 10.20 -29.88 45.48
C GLN A 279 10.27 -28.58 44.68
N SER A 280 11.42 -28.32 44.04
CA SER A 280 11.53 -27.22 43.09
C SER A 280 10.90 -27.61 41.75
N ILE A 281 10.28 -26.65 41.08
CA ILE A 281 9.66 -26.89 39.78
C ILE A 281 10.69 -27.32 38.74
N GLY A 282 11.88 -26.72 38.78
CA GLY A 282 12.96 -27.08 37.87
C GLY A 282 13.35 -28.55 37.97
N GLU A 283 13.38 -29.12 39.19
CA GLU A 283 13.70 -30.54 39.39
C GLU A 283 12.56 -31.46 38.92
N VAL A 284 11.32 -31.12 39.25
CA VAL A 284 10.14 -31.93 38.90
C VAL A 284 9.98 -32.07 37.40
N PHE A 285 10.19 -30.99 36.65
CA PHE A 285 9.96 -30.95 35.21
C PHE A 285 11.19 -31.28 34.37
N LYS A 286 12.38 -31.34 34.98
CA LYS A 286 13.58 -31.86 34.31
C LYS A 286 13.50 -33.38 34.08
N GLU A 287 12.78 -34.10 34.95
CA GLU A 287 12.54 -35.54 34.83
C GLU A 287 11.25 -35.87 34.05
N ALA A 288 10.49 -34.86 33.64
CA ALA A 288 9.23 -35.02 32.93
C ALA A 288 9.44 -35.15 31.41
N ASP A 289 8.36 -35.54 30.72
CA ASP A 289 8.30 -35.59 29.25
C ASP A 289 8.60 -34.19 28.65
N GLU A 290 9.23 -34.16 27.48
CA GLU A 290 9.64 -32.91 26.83
C GLU A 290 8.46 -32.02 26.42
N ASP A 291 7.29 -32.62 26.21
CA ASP A 291 6.03 -31.94 25.88
C ASP A 291 5.27 -31.43 27.11
N LEU A 292 5.79 -31.62 28.33
CA LEU A 292 5.20 -31.12 29.57
C LEU A 292 5.94 -29.86 30.05
N ASP A 293 5.24 -28.73 30.13
CA ASP A 293 5.82 -27.46 30.57
C ASP A 293 4.87 -26.70 31.52
N ILE A 294 5.42 -25.94 32.46
CA ILE A 294 4.62 -25.02 33.29
C ILE A 294 4.74 -23.63 32.70
N VAL A 295 3.58 -23.09 32.33
CA VAL A 295 3.47 -21.73 31.80
C VAL A 295 3.30 -20.72 32.93
N GLN A 296 2.52 -21.07 33.98
CA GLN A 296 2.17 -20.11 35.03
C GLN A 296 1.84 -20.82 36.35
N ILE A 297 2.06 -20.12 37.46
CA ILE A 297 1.63 -20.52 38.81
C ILE A 297 0.76 -19.44 39.40
N THR A 298 -0.40 -19.80 39.94
CA THR A 298 -1.20 -18.91 40.79
C THR A 298 -1.15 -19.40 42.23
N ARG A 299 -0.77 -18.52 43.16
CA ARG A 299 -0.73 -18.78 44.59
C ARG A 299 -1.31 -17.60 45.35
N ALA A 300 -2.37 -17.85 46.13
CA ALA A 300 -3.04 -16.82 46.93
C ALA A 300 -3.38 -15.55 46.12
N GLU A 301 -3.94 -15.73 44.93
CA GLU A 301 -4.29 -14.68 43.94
C GLU A 301 -3.10 -13.96 43.28
N GLU A 302 -1.85 -14.28 43.63
CA GLU A 302 -0.67 -13.81 42.91
C GLU A 302 -0.27 -14.80 41.81
N GLN A 303 -0.09 -14.29 40.59
CA GLN A 303 0.38 -15.05 39.44
C GLN A 303 1.89 -14.87 39.23
N PHE A 304 2.59 -15.99 38.98
CA PHE A 304 4.02 -16.05 38.74
C PHE A 304 4.28 -16.72 37.38
N MET A 305 5.16 -16.11 36.58
CA MET A 305 5.48 -16.54 35.21
C MET A 305 6.89 -17.10 35.10
N GLU A 306 7.92 -16.32 35.40
CA GLU A 306 9.33 -16.76 35.37
C GLU A 306 10.16 -15.92 36.35
N PRO A 307 11.29 -16.43 36.86
CA PRO A 307 11.77 -17.81 36.71
C PRO A 307 11.01 -18.77 37.66
N LEU A 308 10.33 -19.79 37.11
CA LEU A 308 9.59 -20.78 37.92
C LEU A 308 10.47 -21.89 38.46
N ASN A 309 11.56 -22.20 37.75
CA ASN A 309 12.47 -23.29 38.09
C ASN A 309 12.96 -23.24 39.55
N VAL A 310 13.15 -22.05 40.12
CA VAL A 310 13.58 -21.82 41.51
C VAL A 310 12.44 -21.82 42.53
N LYS A 311 11.18 -21.84 42.09
CA LYS A 311 10.01 -21.83 42.97
C LYS A 311 9.74 -23.24 43.48
N THR A 312 9.37 -23.34 44.76
CA THR A 312 8.95 -24.59 45.38
C THR A 312 7.44 -24.75 45.30
N ILE A 313 7.00 -25.97 45.00
CA ILE A 313 5.60 -26.35 44.90
C ILE A 313 4.98 -26.43 46.31
N ARG A 314 3.81 -25.82 46.49
CA ARG A 314 3.05 -25.78 47.74
C ARG A 314 1.62 -26.28 47.53
N ALA A 315 1.00 -26.70 48.63
CA ALA A 315 -0.40 -27.11 48.60
C ALA A 315 -1.29 -25.91 48.30
N GLY A 316 -2.30 -26.11 47.46
CA GLY A 316 -3.18 -25.05 46.98
C GLY A 316 -2.58 -24.19 45.85
N ASP A 317 -1.40 -24.53 45.33
CA ASP A 317 -0.90 -23.91 44.10
C ASP A 317 -1.75 -24.37 42.91
N HIS A 318 -2.09 -23.40 42.05
CA HIS A 318 -2.70 -23.67 40.75
C HIS A 318 -1.63 -23.54 39.67
N LEU A 319 -1.40 -24.59 38.90
CA LEU A 319 -0.41 -24.61 37.83
C LEU A 319 -1.12 -24.64 36.49
N VAL A 320 -0.76 -23.71 35.60
CA VAL A 320 -1.13 -23.78 34.19
C VAL A 320 -0.05 -24.59 33.47
N ILE A 321 -0.42 -25.78 33.02
CA ILE A 321 0.46 -26.73 32.35
C ILE A 321 0.16 -26.74 30.87
N ARG A 322 1.19 -26.65 30.04
CA ARG A 322 1.11 -26.99 28.62
C ARG A 322 1.53 -28.44 28.43
N ALA A 323 0.60 -29.27 27.94
CA ALA A 323 0.89 -30.64 27.49
C ALA A 323 -0.20 -31.17 26.57
N ASN A 324 0.17 -32.16 25.75
CA ASN A 324 -0.82 -32.95 25.06
C ASN A 324 -1.63 -33.82 26.06
N ARG A 325 -2.83 -34.24 25.66
CA ARG A 325 -3.75 -34.98 26.54
C ARG A 325 -3.16 -36.28 27.12
N THR A 326 -2.33 -37.00 26.36
CA THR A 326 -1.74 -38.27 26.79
C THR A 326 -0.71 -38.02 27.90
N THR A 327 0.24 -37.11 27.65
CA THR A 327 1.29 -36.72 28.60
C THR A 327 0.70 -36.13 29.88
N LEU A 328 -0.36 -35.33 29.78
CA LEU A 328 -1.03 -34.75 30.94
C LEU A 328 -1.67 -35.83 31.84
N LEU A 329 -2.34 -36.83 31.24
CA LEU A 329 -2.97 -37.91 32.01
C LEU A 329 -1.92 -38.76 32.73
N ASP A 330 -0.82 -39.10 32.06
CA ASP A 330 0.30 -39.85 32.67
C ASP A 330 0.91 -39.08 33.87
N PHE A 331 1.03 -37.75 33.75
CA PHE A 331 1.53 -36.90 34.82
C PHE A 331 0.57 -36.83 36.02
N VAL A 332 -0.73 -36.67 35.76
CA VAL A 332 -1.76 -36.56 36.80
C VAL A 332 -1.89 -37.86 37.61
N ASP A 333 -1.93 -39.01 36.94
CA ASP A 333 -2.10 -40.32 37.57
C ASP A 333 -0.91 -40.69 38.48
N THR A 334 0.29 -40.20 38.15
CA THR A 334 1.52 -40.56 38.86
C THR A 334 1.84 -39.63 40.05
N LYS A 335 1.32 -38.38 40.07
CA LYS A 335 1.80 -37.32 40.97
C LYS A 335 0.74 -36.69 41.89
N GLY A 336 -0.44 -37.30 42.03
CA GLY A 336 -1.42 -36.90 43.05
C GLY A 336 -2.03 -35.51 42.83
N ILE A 337 -2.27 -35.15 41.57
CA ILE A 337 -2.74 -33.83 41.13
C ILE A 337 -4.26 -33.88 40.90
N LYS A 338 -4.97 -32.76 41.11
CA LYS A 338 -6.38 -32.64 40.71
C LYS A 338 -6.47 -31.89 39.39
N LEU A 339 -6.99 -32.55 38.35
CA LEU A 339 -7.46 -31.83 37.16
C LEU A 339 -8.67 -30.99 37.56
N LEU A 340 -8.68 -29.72 37.15
CA LEU A 340 -9.85 -28.85 37.22
C LEU A 340 -10.53 -28.90 35.84
N PRO A 341 -11.51 -29.80 35.62
CA PRO A 341 -11.95 -30.18 34.27
C PRO A 341 -12.74 -29.10 33.52
N ASP A 342 -13.16 -28.04 34.23
CA ASP A 342 -14.11 -27.03 33.73
C ASP A 342 -13.49 -25.63 33.55
N ILE A 343 -12.17 -25.46 33.68
CA ILE A 343 -11.51 -24.17 33.43
C ILE A 343 -10.73 -24.25 32.10
N GLN A 344 -11.33 -23.71 31.05
CA GLN A 344 -10.57 -23.38 29.83
C GLN A 344 -9.64 -22.20 30.15
N VAL A 345 -8.35 -22.37 29.85
CA VAL A 345 -7.35 -21.32 30.04
C VAL A 345 -7.49 -20.32 28.88
N SER A 346 -8.23 -19.24 29.11
CA SER A 346 -8.43 -18.14 28.13
C SER A 346 -7.24 -17.17 28.12
N GLN A 347 -7.03 -16.44 27.02
CA GLN A 347 -6.01 -15.39 26.91
C GLN A 347 -6.08 -14.39 28.07
N ASN A 348 -7.27 -13.84 28.34
CA ASN A 348 -7.49 -12.89 29.45
C ASN A 348 -7.02 -13.41 30.81
N LYS A 349 -7.06 -14.73 31.06
CA LYS A 349 -6.65 -15.29 32.36
C LYS A 349 -5.13 -15.34 32.52
N LEU A 350 -4.42 -15.55 31.42
CA LEU A 350 -2.96 -15.44 31.38
C LEU A 350 -2.52 -13.98 31.49
N GLU A 351 -3.31 -13.05 30.93
CA GLU A 351 -2.97 -11.63 30.91
C GLU A 351 -3.40 -10.87 32.19
N ASP A 352 -4.42 -11.34 32.89
CA ASP A 352 -4.94 -10.80 34.16
C ASP A 352 -4.02 -11.13 35.35
N SER A 353 -2.79 -10.64 35.23
CA SER A 353 -1.72 -10.78 36.23
C SER A 353 -1.32 -9.43 36.79
N VAL A 354 -0.96 -9.40 38.07
CA VAL A 354 -0.41 -8.21 38.75
C VAL A 354 0.91 -7.72 38.08
N GLN A 355 1.54 -8.56 37.25
CA GLN A 355 2.81 -8.28 36.57
C GLN A 355 2.66 -7.77 35.13
N GLY A 356 1.44 -7.58 34.62
CA GLY A 356 1.20 -7.10 33.25
C GLY A 356 1.72 -8.11 32.21
N GLN A 357 1.05 -9.26 32.11
CA GLN A 357 1.42 -10.33 31.17
C GLN A 357 0.65 -10.14 29.87
N LYS A 358 1.27 -10.49 28.73
CA LYS A 358 0.66 -10.42 27.40
C LYS A 358 1.01 -11.65 26.59
N VAL A 359 0.02 -12.17 25.86
CA VAL A 359 0.24 -13.16 24.80
C VAL A 359 0.50 -12.40 23.50
N VAL A 360 1.61 -12.67 22.83
CA VAL A 360 2.03 -11.93 21.63
C VAL A 360 2.48 -12.85 20.52
N GLU A 361 2.21 -12.45 19.27
CA GLU A 361 2.82 -13.04 18.08
C GLU A 361 4.11 -12.30 17.73
N LEU A 362 5.16 -13.07 17.48
CA LEU A 362 6.48 -12.54 17.16
C LEU A 362 7.03 -13.26 15.93
N VAL A 363 7.32 -12.51 14.87
CA VAL A 363 7.81 -13.05 13.60
C VAL A 363 9.34 -12.99 13.57
N ILE A 364 9.98 -14.05 13.09
CA ILE A 364 11.44 -14.08 12.91
C ILE A 364 11.83 -13.27 11.66
N SER A 365 12.64 -12.22 11.85
CA SER A 365 13.12 -11.35 10.77
C SER A 365 13.96 -12.10 9.71
N ASP A 366 13.99 -11.57 8.49
CA ASP A 366 14.78 -12.12 7.37
C ASP A 366 16.30 -12.15 7.63
N ASN A 367 16.81 -11.28 8.51
CA ASN A 367 18.23 -11.20 8.89
C ASN A 367 18.50 -11.68 10.33
N SER A 368 17.57 -12.45 10.91
CA SER A 368 17.66 -12.88 12.29
C SER A 368 18.79 -13.89 12.52
N PHE A 369 19.66 -13.66 13.52
CA PHE A 369 20.79 -14.54 13.83
C PHE A 369 20.37 -15.88 14.45
N ILE A 370 19.13 -15.97 14.91
CA ILE A 370 18.55 -17.20 15.46
C ILE A 370 17.94 -18.10 14.37
N ALA A 371 17.81 -17.61 13.13
CA ALA A 371 17.36 -18.43 12.02
C ALA A 371 18.35 -19.57 11.76
N GLY A 372 17.84 -20.79 11.67
CA GLY A 372 18.62 -22.02 11.51
C GLY A 372 19.06 -22.67 12.83
N GLN A 373 18.77 -22.07 13.99
CA GLN A 373 19.02 -22.65 15.32
C GLN A 373 17.76 -23.35 15.85
N THR A 374 17.92 -24.30 16.78
CA THR A 374 16.77 -24.88 17.50
C THR A 374 16.33 -23.96 18.64
N ILE A 375 15.08 -24.08 19.10
CA ILE A 375 14.60 -23.33 20.28
C ILE A 375 15.50 -23.57 21.50
N ASN A 376 15.98 -24.80 21.69
CA ASN A 376 16.87 -25.16 22.78
C ASN A 376 18.24 -24.46 22.67
N ASP A 377 18.82 -24.36 21.47
CA ASP A 377 20.09 -23.65 21.24
C ASP A 377 19.98 -22.15 21.55
N VAL A 378 18.81 -21.56 21.27
CA VAL A 378 18.57 -20.13 21.48
C VAL A 378 18.35 -19.82 22.98
N HIS A 379 17.96 -20.81 23.77
CA HIS A 379 17.59 -20.68 25.18
C HIS A 379 16.56 -19.56 25.40
N PHE A 380 15.44 -19.61 24.67
CA PHE A 380 14.44 -18.53 24.62
C PHE A 380 14.00 -18.04 26.01
N LEU A 381 13.72 -18.98 26.90
CA LEU A 381 13.36 -18.75 28.29
C LEU A 381 14.43 -17.91 29.02
N GLU A 382 15.67 -18.39 29.04
CA GLU A 382 16.76 -17.79 29.83
C GLU A 382 17.26 -16.48 29.23
N ARG A 383 17.28 -16.40 27.90
CA ARG A 383 17.84 -15.26 27.15
C ARG A 383 16.84 -14.12 27.03
N TYR A 384 15.58 -14.45 26.77
CA TYR A 384 14.55 -13.47 26.47
C TYR A 384 13.49 -13.35 27.57
N ASN A 385 13.45 -14.24 28.57
CA ASN A 385 12.41 -14.25 29.63
C ASN A 385 11.00 -14.35 29.03
N ALA A 386 10.88 -15.23 28.03
CA ALA A 386 9.70 -15.43 27.22
C ALA A 386 9.36 -16.92 27.15
N SER A 387 8.13 -17.24 27.56
CA SER A 387 7.60 -18.59 27.50
C SER A 387 7.00 -18.84 26.12
N LEU A 388 7.62 -19.73 25.34
CA LEU A 388 7.09 -20.15 24.05
C LEU A 388 5.84 -21.00 24.26
N LEU A 389 4.73 -20.68 23.60
CA LEU A 389 3.48 -21.45 23.66
C LEU A 389 3.32 -22.36 22.44
N ALA A 390 3.48 -21.82 21.22
CA ALA A 390 3.34 -22.53 19.96
C ALA A 390 4.18 -21.87 18.84
N ILE A 391 4.38 -22.59 17.73
CA ILE A 391 5.07 -22.09 16.53
C ILE A 391 4.18 -22.30 15.30
N ARG A 392 4.05 -21.27 14.47
CA ARG A 392 3.39 -21.34 13.15
C ARG A 392 4.43 -21.18 12.03
N HIS A 393 4.45 -22.16 11.12
CA HIS A 393 5.23 -22.14 9.89
C HIS A 393 4.28 -22.24 8.69
N GLY A 394 4.02 -21.10 8.03
CA GLY A 394 2.98 -21.02 7.00
C GLY A 394 1.60 -21.35 7.58
N GLU A 395 0.94 -22.39 7.06
CA GLU A 395 -0.37 -22.85 7.54
C GLU A 395 -0.28 -23.90 8.67
N ARG A 396 0.92 -24.39 8.99
CA ARG A 396 1.09 -25.45 9.99
C ARG A 396 1.40 -24.85 11.36
N ILE A 397 0.62 -25.22 12.36
CA ILE A 397 0.85 -24.90 13.77
C ILE A 397 1.45 -26.12 14.47
N THR A 398 2.46 -25.89 15.30
CA THR A 398 3.16 -26.92 16.07
C THR A 398 3.07 -26.56 17.55
N HIS A 399 2.69 -27.54 18.37
CA HIS A 399 2.54 -27.42 19.83
C HIS A 399 3.47 -28.33 20.62
N ASN A 400 3.94 -29.40 19.99
CA ASN A 400 4.77 -30.44 20.59
C ASN A 400 6.21 -30.34 20.07
N GLN A 401 7.16 -30.90 20.82
CA GLN A 401 8.59 -30.97 20.49
C GLN A 401 9.18 -29.61 20.14
N LEU A 402 8.68 -28.56 20.81
CA LEU A 402 9.05 -27.19 20.49
C LEU A 402 10.53 -26.94 20.76
N LYS A 403 11.12 -27.60 21.76
CA LYS A 403 12.54 -27.48 22.12
C LYS A 403 13.47 -27.80 20.95
N ASP A 404 13.13 -28.81 20.15
CA ASP A 404 13.96 -29.28 19.02
C ASP A 404 13.58 -28.61 17.68
N PHE A 405 12.57 -27.74 17.68
CA PHE A 405 12.11 -27.10 16.45
C PHE A 405 13.19 -26.14 15.91
N THR A 406 13.60 -26.34 14.65
CA THR A 406 14.57 -25.47 13.96
C THR A 406 13.87 -24.26 13.36
N LEU A 407 14.23 -23.08 13.86
CA LEU A 407 13.65 -21.80 13.45
C LEU A 407 14.06 -21.40 12.04
N ARG A 408 13.16 -20.72 11.33
CA ARG A 408 13.39 -20.11 10.01
C ARG A 408 12.86 -18.67 9.99
N SER A 409 13.44 -17.85 9.13
CA SER A 409 12.87 -16.52 8.85
C SER A 409 11.43 -16.65 8.36
N GLY A 410 10.56 -15.80 8.90
CA GLY A 410 9.12 -15.83 8.65
C GLY A 410 8.32 -16.81 9.53
N ASP A 411 8.97 -17.61 10.39
CA ASP A 411 8.24 -18.35 11.43
C ASP A 411 7.62 -17.38 12.42
N VAL A 412 6.42 -17.71 12.90
CA VAL A 412 5.70 -16.93 13.91
C VAL A 412 5.70 -17.70 15.23
N LEU A 413 6.19 -17.06 16.28
CA LEU A 413 6.24 -17.59 17.63
C LEU A 413 5.11 -16.98 18.44
N LEU A 414 4.28 -17.83 19.05
CA LEU A 414 3.30 -17.39 20.05
C LEU A 414 3.98 -17.45 21.42
N LEU A 415 4.15 -16.29 22.05
CA LEU A 415 4.89 -16.14 23.30
C LEU A 415 3.98 -15.57 24.40
N LEU A 416 4.19 -16.02 25.64
CA LEU A 416 3.71 -15.34 26.83
C LEU A 416 4.88 -14.57 27.45
N VAL A 417 4.72 -13.26 27.61
CA VAL A 417 5.78 -12.36 28.08
C VAL A 417 5.25 -11.35 29.09
N THR A 418 6.14 -10.74 29.87
CA THR A 418 5.82 -9.55 30.68
C THR A 418 5.90 -8.30 29.81
N GLU A 419 5.18 -7.22 30.15
CA GLU A 419 5.28 -5.92 29.46
C GLU A 419 6.73 -5.43 29.32
N SER A 420 7.52 -5.52 30.39
CA SER A 420 8.95 -5.13 30.37
C SER A 420 9.82 -5.99 29.44
N THR A 421 9.41 -7.22 29.17
CA THR A 421 10.09 -8.12 28.23
C THR A 421 9.66 -7.81 26.81
N LEU A 422 8.38 -7.49 26.61
CA LEU A 422 7.84 -7.08 25.33
C LEU A 422 8.59 -5.86 24.79
N ASP A 423 8.73 -4.80 25.60
CA ASP A 423 9.50 -3.59 25.25
C ASP A 423 10.94 -3.91 24.78
N ARG A 424 11.57 -4.92 25.40
CA ARG A 424 12.93 -5.35 25.03
C ARG A 424 12.96 -6.15 23.73
N LEU A 425 11.93 -6.94 23.47
CA LEU A 425 11.79 -7.71 22.24
C LEU A 425 11.45 -6.80 21.05
N GLU A 426 10.69 -5.72 21.25
CA GLU A 426 10.34 -4.76 20.19
C GLU A 426 11.56 -4.03 19.64
N ASN A 427 12.52 -3.74 20.51
CA ASN A 427 13.76 -3.08 20.15
C ASN A 427 14.82 -4.06 19.61
N ASN A 428 14.48 -5.32 19.38
CA ASN A 428 15.42 -6.36 18.96
C ASN A 428 15.30 -6.67 17.46
N GLU A 429 16.37 -6.43 16.70
CA GLU A 429 16.40 -6.62 15.24
C GLU A 429 16.10 -8.07 14.77
N ASN A 430 16.23 -9.07 15.65
CA ASN A 430 15.94 -10.47 15.32
C ASN A 430 14.45 -10.75 15.11
N PHE A 431 13.58 -9.84 15.53
CA PHE A 431 12.15 -10.05 15.62
C PHE A 431 11.35 -8.89 15.03
N ILE A 432 10.18 -9.21 14.50
CA ILE A 432 9.15 -8.24 14.13
C ILE A 432 7.94 -8.59 15.00
N ILE A 433 7.60 -7.72 15.94
CA ILE A 433 6.40 -7.90 16.75
C ILE A 433 5.22 -7.31 15.99
N GLU A 434 4.19 -8.12 15.81
CA GLU A 434 2.91 -7.66 15.31
C GLU A 434 2.16 -7.04 16.50
N GLU A 435 2.57 -5.85 16.94
CA GLU A 435 2.07 -5.34 18.22
C GLU A 435 0.64 -4.77 18.12
N GLU A 436 -0.18 -5.36 18.98
CA GLU A 436 -1.36 -4.80 19.59
C GLU A 436 -0.96 -3.71 20.60
N SER A 437 -1.30 -2.45 20.29
CA SER A 437 -1.37 -1.31 21.24
C SER A 437 -0.09 -0.56 21.61
N SER A 438 0.68 -0.07 20.63
CA SER A 438 1.45 1.16 20.86
C SER A 438 0.46 2.32 21.10
N GLU A 439 0.44 2.92 22.30
CA GLU A 439 -0.25 4.18 22.55
C GLU A 439 0.09 5.16 21.42
N LEU A 440 -0.94 5.72 20.74
CA LEU A 440 -0.71 6.68 19.67
C LEU A 440 0.22 7.78 20.20
N PRO A 441 1.32 8.13 19.49
CA PRO A 441 2.24 9.16 19.94
C PRO A 441 1.46 10.42 20.34
N ASP A 442 1.81 11.03 21.48
CA ASP A 442 1.15 12.26 21.92
C ASP A 442 1.52 13.43 20.99
N TYR A 443 0.72 13.61 19.94
CA TYR A 443 0.92 14.65 18.95
C TYR A 443 0.46 15.99 19.50
N LYS A 444 1.39 16.96 19.53
CA LYS A 444 1.07 18.31 19.97
C LYS A 444 0.13 18.98 18.97
N LYS A 445 -1.00 19.51 19.47
CA LYS A 445 -1.96 20.27 18.65
C LYS A 445 -1.32 21.45 17.90
N SER A 446 -0.25 22.03 18.46
CA SER A 446 0.55 23.08 17.81
C SER A 446 1.15 22.63 16.49
N ASP A 447 1.67 21.40 16.46
CA ASP A 447 2.46 20.87 15.35
C ASP A 447 1.52 20.52 14.19
N ILE A 448 0.35 19.97 14.50
CA ILE A 448 -0.76 19.75 13.58
C ILE A 448 -1.21 21.05 12.92
N PHE A 449 -1.49 22.07 13.74
CA PHE A 449 -1.95 23.36 13.24
C PHE A 449 -0.90 24.01 12.35
N LEU A 450 0.36 23.91 12.74
CA LEU A 450 1.49 24.45 11.98
C LEU A 450 1.65 23.74 10.63
N GLY A 451 1.63 22.41 10.61
CA GLY A 451 1.70 21.62 9.37
C GLY A 451 0.57 21.95 8.40
N LEU A 452 -0.67 21.98 8.89
CA LEU A 452 -1.86 22.35 8.09
C LEU A 452 -1.78 23.79 7.57
N THR A 453 -1.26 24.72 8.39
CA THR A 453 -1.08 26.12 7.99
C THR A 453 -0.06 26.24 6.85
N ILE A 454 1.06 25.52 6.92
CA ILE A 454 2.09 25.51 5.88
C ILE A 454 1.51 24.98 4.56
N VAL A 455 0.84 23.83 4.58
CA VAL A 455 0.23 23.27 3.36
C VAL A 455 -0.88 24.18 2.82
N GLY A 456 -1.73 24.73 3.69
CA GLY A 456 -2.75 25.70 3.32
C GLY A 456 -2.17 26.96 2.65
N ALA A 457 -1.03 27.46 3.14
CA ALA A 457 -0.31 28.58 2.55
C ALA A 457 0.24 28.22 1.16
N VAL A 458 0.87 27.04 1.00
CA VAL A 458 1.36 26.55 -0.30
C VAL A 458 0.22 26.47 -1.32
N ILE A 459 -0.91 25.86 -0.94
CA ILE A 459 -2.08 25.73 -1.81
C ILE A 459 -2.62 27.12 -2.19
N THR A 460 -2.74 28.03 -1.23
CA THR A 460 -3.26 29.39 -1.46
C THR A 460 -2.36 30.17 -2.43
N LEU A 461 -1.04 30.15 -2.20
CA LEU A 461 -0.06 30.85 -3.04
C LEU A 461 -0.05 30.31 -4.47
N ALA A 462 -0.08 28.99 -4.62
CA ALA A 462 -0.12 28.33 -5.93
C ALA A 462 -1.45 28.59 -6.66
N SER A 463 -2.58 28.54 -5.95
CA SER A 463 -3.92 28.70 -6.54
C SER A 463 -4.20 30.13 -7.01
N LEU A 464 -3.65 31.13 -6.31
CA LEU A 464 -3.73 32.53 -6.69
C LEU A 464 -2.68 32.93 -7.75
N ASN A 465 -1.85 31.99 -8.22
CA ASN A 465 -0.74 32.21 -9.15
C ASN A 465 0.21 33.34 -8.69
N ILE A 466 0.36 33.55 -7.37
CA ILE A 466 1.28 34.58 -6.82
C ILE A 466 2.73 34.17 -7.08
N VAL A 467 3.01 32.88 -6.90
CA VAL A 467 4.29 32.24 -7.25
C VAL A 467 4.01 30.91 -7.95
N SER A 468 4.97 30.42 -8.73
CA SER A 468 4.87 29.08 -9.32
C SER A 468 4.77 28.01 -8.22
N ILE A 469 4.06 26.93 -8.53
CA ILE A 469 3.83 25.84 -7.58
C ILE A 469 5.13 25.22 -7.06
N SER A 470 6.17 25.11 -7.90
CA SER A 470 7.50 24.62 -7.50
C SER A 470 8.11 25.49 -6.41
N ILE A 471 8.11 26.81 -6.59
CA ILE A 471 8.62 27.76 -5.59
C ILE A 471 7.77 27.75 -4.31
N ALA A 472 6.45 27.69 -4.42
CA ALA A 472 5.57 27.57 -3.24
C ALA A 472 5.90 26.31 -2.44
N THR A 473 6.01 25.16 -3.10
CA THR A 473 6.31 23.88 -2.44
C THR A 473 7.70 23.85 -1.82
N LEU A 474 8.72 24.41 -2.46
CA LEU A 474 10.07 24.53 -1.88
C LEU A 474 10.08 25.44 -0.64
N GLY A 475 9.37 26.58 -0.69
CA GLY A 475 9.18 27.44 0.48
C GLY A 475 8.48 26.69 1.63
N GLY A 476 7.49 25.87 1.30
CA GLY A 476 6.83 24.98 2.27
C GLY A 476 7.78 23.95 2.90
N VAL A 477 8.67 23.34 2.11
CA VAL A 477 9.70 22.43 2.64
C VAL A 477 10.62 23.14 3.63
N ILE A 478 11.11 24.32 3.28
CA ILE A 478 11.94 25.13 4.18
C ILE A 478 11.17 25.45 5.46
N ALA A 479 9.90 25.81 5.37
CA ALA A 479 9.05 26.07 6.53
C ALA A 479 8.85 24.83 7.41
N MET A 480 8.65 23.64 6.82
CA MET A 480 8.52 22.37 7.56
C MET A 480 9.82 22.02 8.32
N VAL A 481 10.98 22.26 7.71
CA VAL A 481 12.28 22.01 8.36
C VAL A 481 12.55 23.05 9.45
N ALA A 482 12.29 24.34 9.17
CA ALA A 482 12.50 25.42 10.13
C ALA A 482 11.59 25.27 11.37
N SER A 483 10.39 24.72 11.18
CA SER A 483 9.46 24.38 12.27
C SER A 483 9.75 23.07 12.99
N LYS A 484 10.78 22.32 12.57
CA LYS A 484 11.13 20.98 13.09
C LYS A 484 10.03 19.93 12.92
N LEU A 485 9.14 20.12 11.94
CA LEU A 485 8.17 19.10 11.55
C LEU A 485 8.83 18.01 10.68
N VAL A 486 9.92 18.33 10.00
CA VAL A 486 10.74 17.38 9.25
C VAL A 486 12.20 17.56 9.61
N GLU A 487 12.87 16.48 10.01
CA GLU A 487 14.31 16.53 10.23
C GLU A 487 15.07 16.54 8.91
N PRO A 488 16.23 17.20 8.81
CA PRO A 488 17.00 17.25 7.56
C PRO A 488 17.35 15.88 6.94
N LYS A 489 17.50 14.84 7.77
CA LYS A 489 17.79 13.47 7.31
C LYS A 489 16.58 12.84 6.62
N GLU A 490 15.39 13.05 7.17
CA GLU A 490 14.14 12.50 6.65
C GLU A 490 13.77 13.05 5.27
N ILE A 491 14.29 14.22 4.88
CA ILE A 491 14.04 14.81 3.57
C ILE A 491 14.44 13.84 2.45
N TYR A 492 15.62 13.23 2.57
CA TYR A 492 16.15 12.34 1.54
C TYR A 492 15.42 10.99 1.48
N GLU A 493 14.91 10.54 2.63
CA GLU A 493 14.12 9.32 2.77
C GLU A 493 12.68 9.50 2.29
N ALA A 494 12.11 10.69 2.46
CA ALA A 494 10.74 10.99 2.05
C ALA A 494 10.56 10.97 0.53
N ILE A 495 11.60 11.35 -0.23
CA ILE A 495 11.51 11.51 -1.68
C ILE A 495 11.39 10.14 -2.38
N ASN A 496 10.35 9.98 -3.20
CA ASN A 496 10.29 8.86 -4.14
C ASN A 496 11.19 9.15 -5.36
N TRP A 497 12.42 8.65 -5.30
CA TRP A 497 13.43 8.81 -6.35
C TRP A 497 13.03 8.20 -7.68
N GLU A 498 12.20 7.14 -7.68
CA GLU A 498 11.72 6.54 -8.92
C GLU A 498 10.86 7.51 -9.72
N VAL A 499 9.93 8.20 -9.07
CA VAL A 499 9.07 9.22 -9.71
C VAL A 499 9.87 10.44 -10.13
N PHE A 500 10.84 10.86 -9.31
CA PHE A 500 11.73 11.97 -9.65
C PHE A 500 12.52 11.69 -10.94
N PHE A 501 13.17 10.52 -11.04
CA PHE A 501 13.94 10.14 -12.23
C PHE A 501 13.05 9.88 -13.45
N LEU A 502 11.83 9.35 -13.23
CA LEU A 502 10.83 9.21 -14.28
C LEU A 502 10.50 10.55 -14.91
N LEU A 503 10.13 11.54 -14.10
CA LEU A 503 9.85 12.89 -14.56
C LEU A 503 11.06 13.45 -15.29
N ALA A 504 12.24 13.46 -14.64
CA ALA A 504 13.46 14.01 -15.20
C ALA A 504 13.85 13.38 -16.55
N GLY A 505 13.67 12.07 -16.72
CA GLY A 505 14.00 11.35 -17.95
C GLY A 505 13.05 11.63 -19.11
N LEU A 506 11.76 11.85 -18.84
CA LEU A 506 10.76 12.03 -19.88
C LEU A 506 10.72 13.44 -20.48
N ILE A 507 11.25 14.44 -19.77
CA ILE A 507 11.26 15.85 -20.21
C ILE A 507 12.02 16.06 -21.51
N PRO A 508 13.27 15.59 -21.58
CA PRO A 508 14.04 15.61 -22.82
C PRO A 508 13.36 14.89 -23.98
N LEU A 509 12.60 13.81 -23.72
CA LEU A 509 11.94 13.04 -24.78
C LEU A 509 10.88 13.88 -25.50
N GLY A 510 10.14 14.71 -24.77
CA GLY A 510 9.19 15.66 -25.37
C GLY A 510 9.90 16.65 -26.29
N VAL A 511 11.04 17.19 -25.86
CA VAL A 511 11.86 18.10 -26.66
C VAL A 511 12.31 17.42 -27.97
N ALA A 512 12.74 16.15 -27.90
CA ALA A 512 13.12 15.37 -29.07
C ALA A 512 11.95 15.20 -30.06
N ILE A 513 10.76 14.86 -29.55
CA ILE A 513 9.54 14.67 -30.34
C ILE A 513 9.16 15.94 -31.10
N GLU A 514 9.25 17.09 -30.43
CA GLU A 514 8.92 18.40 -31.01
C GLU A 514 9.94 18.82 -32.08
N GLN A 515 11.23 18.82 -31.74
CA GLN A 515 12.29 19.33 -32.63
C GLN A 515 12.52 18.48 -33.88
N THR A 516 12.22 17.19 -33.81
CA THR A 516 12.31 16.28 -34.97
C THR A 516 11.07 16.33 -35.86
N GLY A 517 9.97 16.96 -35.40
CA GLY A 517 8.69 16.96 -36.10
C GLY A 517 7.96 15.61 -36.02
N THR A 518 8.40 14.72 -35.14
CA THR A 518 7.80 13.39 -34.94
C THR A 518 6.33 13.51 -34.51
N ALA A 519 6.00 14.47 -33.64
CA ALA A 519 4.60 14.74 -33.27
C ALA A 519 3.70 15.06 -34.48
N LYS A 520 4.17 15.91 -35.39
CA LYS A 520 3.42 16.30 -36.60
C LYS A 520 3.24 15.12 -37.55
N PHE A 521 4.29 14.31 -37.73
CA PHE A 521 4.23 13.10 -38.55
C PHE A 521 3.24 12.07 -38.00
N ILE A 522 3.30 11.79 -36.69
CA ILE A 522 2.38 10.89 -36.01
C ILE A 522 0.94 11.39 -36.22
N ALA A 523 0.65 12.66 -35.90
CA ALA A 523 -0.70 13.23 -36.05
C ALA A 523 -1.29 13.08 -37.46
N GLN A 524 -0.47 13.22 -38.51
CA GLN A 524 -0.94 13.14 -39.90
C GLN A 524 -1.17 11.72 -40.41
N GLN A 525 -0.33 10.76 -40.00
CA GLN A 525 -0.53 9.35 -40.34
C GLN A 525 -1.78 8.79 -39.64
N LEU A 526 -1.99 9.27 -38.43
CA LEU A 526 -3.14 8.99 -37.62
C LEU A 526 -4.42 9.59 -38.27
N LEU A 527 -4.43 10.85 -38.73
CA LEU A 527 -5.59 11.48 -39.41
C LEU A 527 -6.10 10.75 -40.67
N ARG A 528 -5.26 9.91 -41.29
CA ARG A 528 -5.63 9.12 -42.47
C ARG A 528 -6.35 7.81 -42.12
N ALA A 529 -6.45 7.47 -40.84
CA ALA A 529 -6.88 6.15 -40.38
C ALA A 529 -8.29 6.10 -39.76
N THR A 530 -9.03 7.21 -39.65
CA THR A 530 -10.22 7.27 -38.77
C THR A 530 -11.56 7.50 -39.46
N GLY A 531 -12.46 6.55 -39.20
CA GLY A 531 -13.91 6.71 -39.20
C GLY A 531 -14.58 5.57 -38.40
N VAL A 532 -15.79 5.81 -37.90
CA VAL A 532 -16.88 4.85 -37.56
C VAL A 532 -17.37 4.75 -36.09
N PHE A 533 -16.68 5.26 -35.04
CA PHE A 533 -17.23 5.21 -33.65
C PHE A 533 -17.54 6.59 -33.03
N PRO A 534 -18.58 6.72 -32.19
CA PRO A 534 -18.84 7.94 -31.42
C PRO A 534 -17.64 8.31 -30.53
N PRO A 535 -17.20 9.58 -30.53
CA PRO A 535 -16.01 9.99 -29.76
C PRO A 535 -16.08 9.69 -28.24
N VAL A 536 -17.26 9.79 -27.62
CA VAL A 536 -17.49 9.40 -26.22
C VAL A 536 -17.17 7.93 -25.97
N PHE A 537 -17.53 7.03 -26.89
CA PHE A 537 -17.27 5.61 -26.75
C PHE A 537 -15.76 5.32 -26.81
N ILE A 538 -15.04 6.02 -27.68
CA ILE A 538 -13.58 5.91 -27.78
C ILE A 538 -12.94 6.41 -26.47
N LEU A 539 -13.43 7.52 -25.91
CA LEU A 539 -12.99 8.04 -24.62
C LEU A 539 -13.18 7.02 -23.48
N SER A 540 -14.33 6.34 -23.42
CA SER A 540 -14.58 5.24 -22.47
C SER A 540 -13.65 4.05 -22.66
N LEU A 541 -13.32 3.70 -23.91
CA LEU A 541 -12.37 2.62 -24.19
C LEU A 541 -10.97 2.97 -23.68
N PHE A 542 -10.52 4.22 -23.88
CA PHE A 542 -9.25 4.71 -23.33
C PHE A 542 -9.25 4.68 -21.81
N TYR A 543 -10.35 5.06 -21.16
CA TYR A 543 -10.48 4.95 -19.72
C TYR A 543 -10.36 3.50 -19.25
N LEU A 544 -11.16 2.58 -19.81
CA LEU A 544 -11.12 1.15 -19.44
C LEU A 544 -9.75 0.53 -19.64
N PHE A 545 -9.15 0.76 -20.81
CA PHE A 545 -7.85 0.18 -21.12
C PHE A 545 -6.75 0.70 -20.20
N THR A 546 -6.74 2.01 -19.93
CA THR A 546 -5.77 2.61 -19.00
C THR A 546 -5.96 2.07 -17.58
N ALA A 547 -7.19 1.90 -17.11
CA ALA A 547 -7.46 1.39 -15.77
C ALA A 547 -7.14 -0.11 -15.61
N VAL A 548 -7.30 -0.90 -16.68
CA VAL A 548 -6.82 -2.29 -16.69
C VAL A 548 -5.29 -2.33 -16.69
N LEU A 549 -4.66 -1.49 -17.52
CA LEU A 549 -3.21 -1.40 -17.62
C LEU A 549 -2.59 -1.01 -16.27
N THR A 550 -3.13 0.01 -15.61
CA THR A 550 -2.65 0.51 -14.31
C THR A 550 -2.90 -0.45 -13.15
N SER A 551 -3.70 -1.51 -13.37
CA SER A 551 -3.83 -2.60 -12.39
C SER A 551 -2.67 -3.61 -12.48
N VAL A 552 -1.84 -3.52 -13.53
CA VAL A 552 -0.72 -4.43 -13.80
C VAL A 552 0.62 -3.73 -13.65
N ILE A 553 0.73 -2.50 -14.15
CA ILE A 553 1.92 -1.65 -14.05
C ILE A 553 1.61 -0.43 -13.17
N SER A 554 2.63 0.37 -12.82
CA SER A 554 2.44 1.55 -12.00
C SER A 554 1.54 2.62 -12.66
N ASN A 555 0.82 3.40 -11.83
CA ASN A 555 0.00 4.53 -12.28
C ASN A 555 0.78 5.53 -13.13
N ASN A 556 2.03 5.80 -12.73
CA ASN A 556 2.87 6.76 -13.42
C ASN A 556 3.32 6.24 -14.79
N ALA A 557 3.66 4.96 -14.91
CA ALA A 557 3.96 4.35 -16.20
C ALA A 557 2.75 4.34 -17.13
N SER A 558 1.56 4.06 -16.58
CA SER A 558 0.30 4.08 -17.35
C SER A 558 0.00 5.44 -17.94
N VAL A 559 0.16 6.53 -17.17
CA VAL A 559 -0.01 7.91 -17.65
C VAL A 559 0.94 8.22 -18.80
N VAL A 560 2.22 7.89 -18.63
CA VAL A 560 3.27 8.21 -19.60
C VAL A 560 3.06 7.47 -20.91
N LEU A 561 2.59 6.23 -20.83
CA LEU A 561 2.29 5.41 -22.00
C LEU A 561 1.00 5.85 -22.69
N MET A 562 -0.07 6.07 -21.92
CA MET A 562 -1.41 6.22 -22.48
C MET A 562 -1.74 7.65 -22.93
N ILE A 563 -1.23 8.70 -22.27
CA ILE A 563 -1.57 10.08 -22.65
C ILE A 563 -1.11 10.40 -24.08
N PRO A 564 0.13 10.12 -24.52
CA PRO A 564 0.54 10.38 -25.90
C PRO A 564 -0.31 9.64 -26.92
N VAL A 565 -0.68 8.39 -26.62
CA VAL A 565 -1.56 7.57 -27.49
C VAL A 565 -2.97 8.18 -27.55
N ALA A 566 -3.50 8.64 -26.41
CA ALA A 566 -4.83 9.21 -26.30
C ALA A 566 -4.92 10.59 -27.00
N VAL A 567 -3.92 11.45 -26.83
CA VAL A 567 -3.81 12.73 -27.57
C VAL A 567 -3.68 12.48 -29.07
N GLY A 568 -2.85 11.50 -29.45
CA GLY A 568 -2.75 11.06 -30.84
C GLY A 568 -4.10 10.64 -31.41
N ALA A 569 -4.86 9.82 -30.68
CA ALA A 569 -6.21 9.38 -31.07
C ALA A 569 -7.23 10.54 -31.13
N ALA A 570 -7.22 11.45 -30.16
CA ALA A 570 -8.11 12.60 -30.15
C ALA A 570 -7.93 13.47 -31.40
N ASN A 571 -6.67 13.77 -31.74
CA ASN A 571 -6.34 14.53 -32.93
C ASN A 571 -6.83 13.84 -34.22
N GLN A 572 -6.89 12.50 -34.27
CA GLN A 572 -7.38 11.76 -35.46
C GLN A 572 -8.85 11.94 -35.72
N ILE A 573 -9.63 11.94 -34.64
CA ILE A 573 -11.08 11.99 -34.72
C ILE A 573 -11.58 13.44 -34.66
N GLY A 574 -10.66 14.42 -34.70
CA GLY A 574 -10.98 15.84 -34.55
C GLY A 574 -11.54 16.19 -33.18
N ALA A 575 -11.24 15.39 -32.16
CA ALA A 575 -11.71 15.58 -30.80
C ALA A 575 -10.76 16.45 -29.96
N ASN A 576 -11.28 17.03 -28.88
CA ASN A 576 -10.57 17.75 -27.84
C ASN A 576 -9.51 16.83 -27.18
N PRO A 577 -8.21 17.06 -27.42
CA PRO A 577 -7.16 16.25 -26.83
C PRO A 577 -7.15 16.28 -25.31
N PHE A 578 -7.54 17.41 -24.71
CA PHE A 578 -7.57 17.57 -23.26
C PHE A 578 -8.59 16.62 -22.60
N ALA A 579 -9.72 16.34 -23.27
CA ALA A 579 -10.69 15.36 -22.79
C ALA A 579 -10.07 13.97 -22.63
N PHE A 580 -9.25 13.56 -23.60
CA PHE A 580 -8.53 12.29 -23.59
C PHE A 580 -7.43 12.23 -22.54
N VAL A 581 -6.71 13.35 -22.35
CA VAL A 581 -5.75 13.50 -21.26
C VAL A 581 -6.45 13.29 -19.89
N LEU A 582 -7.59 13.95 -19.67
CA LEU A 582 -8.37 13.80 -18.43
C LEU A 582 -8.85 12.35 -18.22
N ALA A 583 -9.36 11.70 -19.28
CA ALA A 583 -9.83 10.31 -19.19
C ALA A 583 -8.69 9.37 -18.76
N VAL A 584 -7.51 9.50 -19.37
CA VAL A 584 -6.32 8.70 -18.99
C VAL A 584 -5.86 9.03 -17.57
N THR A 585 -5.88 10.29 -17.17
CA THR A 585 -5.42 10.73 -15.83
C THR A 585 -6.27 10.12 -14.73
N PHE A 586 -7.60 10.17 -14.87
CA PHE A 586 -8.53 9.57 -13.92
C PHE A 586 -8.48 8.03 -13.95
N ALA A 587 -8.35 7.44 -15.14
CA ALA A 587 -8.24 6.01 -15.28
C ALA A 587 -6.96 5.43 -14.65
N ALA A 588 -5.82 6.12 -14.80
CA ALA A 588 -4.55 5.71 -14.21
C ALA A 588 -4.57 5.72 -12.68
N SER A 589 -5.49 6.47 -12.05
CA SER A 589 -5.70 6.45 -10.59
C SER A 589 -6.72 5.40 -10.13
N SER A 590 -7.24 4.57 -11.06
CA SER A 590 -8.32 3.60 -10.83
C SER A 590 -7.82 2.15 -10.81
N ALA A 591 -6.66 1.90 -10.20
CA ALA A 591 -6.02 0.58 -10.05
C ALA A 591 -6.79 -0.37 -9.09
N PHE A 592 -8.10 -0.51 -9.24
CA PHE A 592 -8.94 -1.24 -8.28
C PHE A 592 -8.80 -2.76 -8.40
N LEU A 593 -8.40 -3.29 -9.56
CA LEU A 593 -8.49 -4.72 -9.86
C LEU A 593 -7.36 -5.58 -9.27
N SER A 594 -6.36 -4.95 -8.63
CA SER A 594 -5.13 -5.62 -8.23
C SER A 594 -4.52 -5.01 -6.96
N PRO A 595 -3.99 -5.83 -6.04
CA PRO A 595 -3.20 -5.36 -4.92
C PRO A 595 -1.84 -4.80 -5.32
N ILE A 596 -1.31 -5.20 -6.48
CA ILE A 596 0.06 -4.87 -6.93
C ILE A 596 0.07 -3.56 -7.75
N GLY A 597 -1.04 -3.22 -8.41
CA GLY A 597 -1.09 -2.06 -9.32
C GLY A 597 -0.82 -0.72 -8.63
N TYR A 598 -1.04 -0.65 -7.31
CA TYR A 598 -0.79 0.57 -6.55
C TYR A 598 -0.37 0.30 -5.11
N GLN A 599 0.56 1.11 -4.58
CA GLN A 599 1.17 0.91 -3.26
C GLN A 599 0.14 0.88 -2.13
N THR A 600 -0.91 1.71 -2.18
CA THR A 600 -1.92 1.73 -1.11
C THR A 600 -2.73 0.44 -1.04
N ASN A 601 -2.97 -0.21 -2.18
CA ASN A 601 -3.64 -1.50 -2.21
C ASN A 601 -2.76 -2.62 -1.63
N LEU A 602 -1.44 -2.51 -1.80
CA LEU A 602 -0.48 -3.45 -1.21
C LEU A 602 -0.41 -3.30 0.31
N MET A 603 -0.43 -2.06 0.82
CA MET A 603 -0.42 -1.77 2.26
C MET A 603 -1.62 -2.38 2.99
N ILE A 604 -2.78 -2.46 2.35
CA ILE A 604 -3.97 -3.07 2.95
C ILE A 604 -4.08 -4.57 2.71
N TYR A 605 -3.26 -5.14 1.81
CA TYR A 605 -3.41 -6.51 1.34
C TYR A 605 -3.22 -7.53 2.46
N GLY A 606 -2.11 -7.39 3.20
CA GLY A 606 -1.78 -8.23 4.36
C GLY A 606 -2.71 -7.98 5.56
N PRO A 607 -2.76 -6.75 6.10
CA PRO A 607 -3.59 -6.43 7.27
C PRO A 607 -5.10 -6.70 7.10
N GLY A 608 -5.59 -6.75 5.85
CA GLY A 608 -6.97 -7.11 5.55
C GLY A 608 -7.21 -8.59 5.25
N GLY A 609 -6.19 -9.44 5.28
CA GLY A 609 -6.32 -10.87 4.95
C GLY A 609 -6.86 -11.13 3.54
N TYR A 610 -6.67 -10.20 2.61
CA TYR A 610 -7.31 -10.28 1.30
C TYR A 610 -6.64 -11.29 0.38
N LYS A 611 -7.45 -11.83 -0.54
CA LYS A 611 -6.97 -12.59 -1.70
C LYS A 611 -7.01 -11.69 -2.93
N PHE A 612 -6.17 -11.94 -3.92
CA PHE A 612 -6.18 -11.19 -5.20
C PHE A 612 -7.58 -11.10 -5.83
N LYS A 613 -8.38 -12.19 -5.74
CA LYS A 613 -9.75 -12.24 -6.24
C LYS A 613 -10.66 -11.19 -5.62
N ASP A 614 -10.41 -10.80 -4.37
CA ASP A 614 -11.26 -9.84 -3.64
C ASP A 614 -11.19 -8.45 -4.29
N PHE A 615 -10.01 -8.02 -4.76
CA PHE A 615 -9.81 -6.78 -5.52
C PHE A 615 -10.57 -6.81 -6.86
N ILE A 616 -10.58 -7.95 -7.56
CA ILE A 616 -11.36 -8.06 -8.80
C ILE A 616 -12.85 -7.95 -8.51
N VAL A 617 -13.33 -8.66 -7.48
CA VAL A 617 -14.76 -8.71 -7.13
C VAL A 617 -15.28 -7.34 -6.71
N VAL A 618 -14.54 -6.61 -5.88
CA VAL A 618 -14.95 -5.27 -5.41
C VAL A 618 -14.59 -4.18 -6.41
N GLY A 619 -13.48 -4.30 -7.13
CA GLY A 619 -12.98 -3.27 -8.04
C GLY A 619 -13.69 -3.24 -9.40
N THR A 620 -14.06 -4.39 -9.97
CA THR A 620 -14.63 -4.45 -11.33
C THR A 620 -15.93 -3.66 -11.47
N PRO A 621 -16.93 -3.78 -10.57
CA PRO A 621 -18.17 -3.02 -10.71
C PRO A 621 -17.92 -1.51 -10.60
N LEU A 622 -17.09 -1.08 -9.66
CA LEU A 622 -16.71 0.34 -9.51
C LEU A 622 -16.02 0.87 -10.75
N LEU A 623 -15.07 0.10 -11.30
CA LEU A 623 -14.36 0.46 -12.52
C LEU A 623 -15.32 0.64 -13.70
N LEU A 624 -16.26 -0.29 -13.90
CA LEU A 624 -17.25 -0.20 -14.97
C LEU A 624 -18.14 1.03 -14.81
N ILE A 625 -18.61 1.31 -13.60
CA ILE A 625 -19.41 2.51 -13.29
C ILE A 625 -18.63 3.78 -13.65
N LEU A 626 -17.38 3.90 -13.20
CA LEU A 626 -16.56 5.08 -13.47
C LEU A 626 -16.17 5.21 -14.95
N SER A 627 -15.94 4.09 -15.64
CA SER A 627 -15.63 4.08 -17.07
C SER A 627 -16.76 4.59 -17.96
N PHE A 628 -17.98 4.59 -17.44
CA PHE A 628 -19.13 5.21 -18.10
C PHE A 628 -19.30 6.65 -17.64
N ILE A 629 -19.34 6.88 -16.32
CA ILE A 629 -19.64 8.19 -15.75
C ILE A 629 -18.57 9.23 -16.09
N ILE A 630 -17.29 8.90 -15.92
CA ILE A 630 -16.21 9.89 -16.08
C ILE A 630 -16.13 10.41 -17.52
N PRO A 631 -16.09 9.57 -18.57
CA PRO A 631 -16.10 10.05 -19.95
C PRO A 631 -17.33 10.89 -20.31
N VAL A 632 -18.52 10.55 -19.79
CA VAL A 632 -19.74 11.34 -20.00
C VAL A 632 -19.60 12.73 -19.39
N PHE A 633 -19.14 12.84 -18.15
CA PHE A 633 -18.93 14.14 -17.50
C PHE A 633 -17.77 14.93 -18.11
N ILE A 634 -16.73 14.26 -18.62
CA ILE A 634 -15.68 14.91 -19.40
C ILE A 634 -16.30 15.56 -20.65
N ALA A 635 -17.12 14.81 -21.40
CA ALA A 635 -17.80 15.32 -22.59
C ALA A 635 -18.71 16.52 -22.28
N LEU A 636 -19.42 16.48 -21.15
CA LEU A 636 -20.31 17.56 -20.72
C LEU A 636 -19.56 18.83 -20.30
N PHE A 637 -18.39 18.68 -19.67
CA PHE A 637 -17.66 19.80 -19.07
C PHE A 637 -16.60 20.43 -19.97
N TRP A 638 -15.99 19.65 -20.87
CA TRP A 638 -14.91 20.10 -21.75
C TRP A 638 -15.19 19.87 -23.24
N GLY A 639 -16.31 19.22 -23.58
CA GLY A 639 -16.57 18.77 -24.94
C GLY A 639 -15.74 17.55 -25.33
N ILE A 640 -16.11 16.91 -26.44
CA ILE A 640 -15.26 15.95 -27.14
C ILE A 640 -15.02 16.45 -28.54
#